data_AF-A0A0W0YS31-F1
#
_entry.id   AF-A0A0W0YS31-F1
#
_cell.length_a   1.000
_cell.length_b   1.000
_cell.length_c   1.000
_cell.angle_alpha   90.00
_cell.angle_beta   90.00
_cell.angle_gamma   90.00
#
_symmetry.space_group_name_H-M   'P 1'
#
loop_
_entity.id
_entity.type
_entity.pdbx_description
1 polymer ?
#
loop_
_entity_poly.entity_id
_entity_poly.type
_entity_poly.pdbx_seq_one_letter_code
_entity_poly.pdbx_strand_id
1 'polypeptide(L)'
;MFSHQKNPLGLVGLFRQYIGDTEQFAALILWLLHHGVGAKKILQTYLLHDFLKYHFFTLHDKDNEIVRLYALLERFPQAKTLLDAVKKTASDERGLQQYSLNGVFQERKLQTIAPCQNSSQFSQEPENFLNLHKFFGLPFLIEVVINSSEYIDPKWKETLKQALNKPQVVIEELSGIIHLIASEYSPLVLTNLADLIDDSSIQELLSSNEGAVLYLIPYKPKLFDVINEKNSAELIQQFSIKHPHDSGIVYQLAALFMAFLRKKHPSTSLVFQALIDNLIRYPHLLDDEELLSQLKKYSGSDRLLFQRYEVITKQFNDCILEQTAESSFNSRNYQIIEDSWFDATWKFNALALIKPQTKFNIGNKYEFQAKIAQIAFLHHGKQFDLDAFIEALSLRPVTSDAVSEYERILIEILATIDNELLRKQIIEKLETHPVGRLDWMKKEYEGKTVFLKAAKYGNLGLIKLFEDELAPEFFNKAALIAAKENQWSTVDYLARLDKTLLTQDEITRIVRCAAQQGQVNIIQFLYDTYDYLPSTAEIATILEEAITNNHLNVVTYFYQSPFALPKQSVINSLFNLAIEAEAIDVIPFIAETGVNKPTLFTVEKAFEQATFNQKLKIIQTLCNLSSNAPRSIIIERAFIKACQLGLLASVQCFYNSPEKLISQSTFQNGFEEAIINGHTDLVIYFCNPPKQSLIEHGVISAAKTGNLHLIEYFCSMTSSNKPSRHAITQALYQAINHDHTEVFTSLCCNPMSLPSKSSLKESLLLAVKKGRKEIVEYLCVNKMEALDQPTIKNALISAVKFQEQEIVRYLCEINAPEKNTVRIALNKAIGSKQEELVDYLKDRLKNHTAYQSQIKSASGEHHEIGAPLINHSLFKVSKTSPKGEPHQFNGYSIN
;
A
#
# COMPACT_ATOMS: atom_id res chain seq x y z
N MET A 1 15.80 45.91 22.00
CA MET A 1 15.35 44.65 21.37
C MET A 1 14.81 43.66 22.39
N PHE A 2 15.49 43.37 23.51
CA PHE A 2 15.04 42.35 24.47
C PHE A 2 14.37 42.89 25.74
N SER A 3 13.78 44.10 25.71
CA SER A 3 13.21 44.77 26.90
C SER A 3 12.03 44.03 27.53
N HIS A 4 11.37 43.16 26.76
CA HIS A 4 10.21 42.38 27.21
C HIS A 4 10.57 40.96 27.67
N GLN A 5 11.85 40.57 27.59
CA GLN A 5 12.32 39.25 28.02
C GLN A 5 12.70 39.27 29.51
N LYS A 6 11.86 38.67 30.35
CA LYS A 6 12.03 38.59 31.82
C LYS A 6 13.03 37.52 32.26
N ASN A 7 13.22 36.45 31.49
CA ASN A 7 14.21 35.39 31.77
C ASN A 7 15.38 35.43 30.76
N PRO A 8 16.52 36.06 31.08
CA PRO A 8 17.64 36.17 30.16
C PRO A 8 18.26 34.81 29.79
N LEU A 9 18.23 33.83 30.70
CA LEU A 9 18.81 32.50 30.45
C LEU A 9 18.00 31.69 29.43
N GLY A 10 16.73 32.04 29.19
CA GLY A 10 15.89 31.38 28.19
C GLY A 10 16.30 31.66 26.74
N LEU A 11 17.18 32.65 26.48
CA LEU A 11 17.68 32.96 25.12
C LEU A 11 19.02 32.29 24.79
N VAL A 12 19.65 31.61 25.76
CA VAL A 12 21.00 31.06 25.64
C VAL A 12 21.13 30.09 24.46
N GLY A 13 20.10 29.28 24.18
CA GLY A 13 20.07 28.37 23.02
C GLY A 13 20.30 29.11 21.70
N LEU A 14 19.62 30.25 21.53
CA LEU A 14 19.68 31.06 20.31
C LEU A 14 20.99 31.83 20.17
N PHE A 15 21.73 32.06 21.25
CA PHE A 15 23.00 32.79 21.18
C PHE A 15 24.10 31.98 20.49
N ARG A 16 23.98 30.65 20.44
CA ARG A 16 24.96 29.76 19.81
C ARG A 16 25.13 30.04 18.31
N GLN A 17 24.10 30.53 17.64
CA GLN A 17 24.18 30.87 16.21
C GLN A 17 25.18 32.00 15.90
N TYR A 18 25.51 32.81 16.91
CA TYR A 18 26.42 33.95 16.79
C TYR A 18 27.84 33.66 17.29
N ILE A 19 28.18 32.39 17.57
CA ILE A 19 29.54 32.04 18.02
C ILE A 19 30.60 32.49 17.01
N GLY A 20 30.30 32.53 15.71
CA GLY A 20 31.22 33.02 14.68
C GLY A 20 31.44 34.54 14.64
N ASP A 21 30.58 35.36 15.25
CA ASP A 21 30.70 36.82 15.28
C ASP A 21 31.02 37.30 16.70
N THR A 22 32.30 37.56 16.94
CA THR A 22 32.85 37.94 18.25
C THR A 22 32.22 39.19 18.84
N GLU A 23 31.85 40.19 18.02
CA GLU A 23 31.29 41.44 18.52
C GLU A 23 29.84 41.26 18.95
N GLN A 24 29.04 40.56 18.13
CA GLN A 24 27.66 40.23 18.47
C GLN A 24 27.61 39.28 19.67
N PHE A 25 28.49 38.28 19.71
CA PHE A 25 28.59 37.35 20.84
C PHE A 25 28.98 38.07 22.14
N ALA A 26 29.95 38.99 22.10
CA ALA A 26 30.31 39.84 23.24
C ALA A 26 29.12 40.66 23.74
N ALA A 27 28.36 41.27 22.83
CA ALA A 27 27.16 42.05 23.16
C ALA A 27 26.08 41.19 23.86
N LEU A 28 25.88 39.94 23.41
CA LEU A 28 24.94 39.00 24.02
C LEU A 28 25.38 38.57 25.44
N ILE A 29 26.67 38.35 25.66
CA ILE A 29 27.22 38.04 26.99
C ILE A 29 27.07 39.25 27.93
N LEU A 30 27.38 40.46 27.45
CA LEU A 30 27.17 41.70 28.22
C LEU A 30 25.70 41.93 28.54
N TRP A 31 24.80 41.59 27.63
CA TRP A 31 23.37 41.67 27.86
C TRP A 31 22.92 40.76 29.01
N LEU A 32 23.40 39.52 29.09
CA LEU A 32 23.13 38.61 30.22
C LEU A 32 23.61 39.20 31.56
N LEU A 33 24.83 39.77 31.58
CA LEU A 33 25.38 40.41 32.76
C LEU A 33 24.55 41.64 33.19
N HIS A 34 24.12 42.46 32.23
CA HIS A 34 23.30 43.64 32.50
C HIS A 34 21.93 43.27 33.10
N HIS A 35 21.38 42.10 32.74
CA HIS A 35 20.09 41.61 33.25
C HIS A 35 20.25 40.69 34.49
N GLY A 36 21.38 40.82 35.21
CA GLY A 36 21.56 40.19 36.52
C GLY A 36 21.96 38.72 36.51
N VAL A 37 22.35 38.16 35.35
CA VAL A 37 22.89 36.79 35.29
C VAL A 37 24.33 36.79 35.80
N GLY A 38 24.55 36.19 36.97
CA GLY A 38 25.88 36.12 37.57
C GLY A 38 26.88 35.25 36.80
N ALA A 39 28.18 35.54 36.95
CA ALA A 39 29.29 34.88 36.25
C ALA A 39 29.24 33.34 36.28
N LYS A 40 28.93 32.75 37.43
CA LYS A 40 28.81 31.30 37.58
C LYS A 40 27.72 30.70 36.69
N LYS A 41 26.55 31.37 36.60
CA LYS A 41 25.44 30.91 35.77
C LYS A 41 25.79 31.02 34.29
N ILE A 42 26.46 32.09 33.86
CA ILE A 42 26.95 32.24 32.47
C ILE A 42 27.91 31.10 32.12
N LEU A 43 28.87 30.77 32.99
CA LEU A 43 29.78 29.65 32.74
C LEU A 43 29.05 28.30 32.67
N GLN A 44 28.01 28.11 33.46
CA GLN A 44 27.17 26.90 33.41
C GLN A 44 26.35 26.78 32.12
N THR A 45 26.18 27.86 31.33
CA THR A 45 25.51 27.80 30.01
C THR A 45 26.35 27.14 28.92
N TYR A 46 27.67 27.01 29.15
CA TYR A 46 28.66 26.52 28.20
C TYR A 46 28.85 27.38 26.93
N LEU A 47 28.24 28.56 26.83
CA LEU A 47 28.46 29.47 25.70
C LEU A 47 29.95 29.81 25.47
N LEU A 48 30.69 30.07 26.56
CA LEU A 48 32.12 30.39 26.48
C LEU A 48 32.98 29.16 26.19
N HIS A 49 32.51 27.96 26.55
CA HIS A 49 33.13 26.69 26.17
C HIS A 49 32.96 26.45 24.67
N ASP A 50 31.74 26.58 24.16
CA ASP A 50 31.41 26.42 22.74
C ASP A 50 32.18 27.45 21.88
N PHE A 51 32.32 28.69 22.35
CA PHE A 51 33.11 29.73 21.67
C PHE A 51 34.60 29.38 21.59
N LEU A 52 35.19 28.88 22.69
CA LEU A 52 36.58 28.41 22.68
C LEU A 52 36.77 27.24 21.70
N LYS A 53 35.84 26.27 21.68
CA LYS A 53 35.91 25.10 20.78
C LYS A 53 35.85 25.54 19.32
N TYR A 54 34.92 26.42 19.00
CA TYR A 54 34.73 26.91 17.63
C TYR A 54 35.95 27.69 17.14
N HIS A 55 36.51 28.58 17.97
CA HIS A 55 37.65 29.43 17.60
C HIS A 55 39.02 28.87 18.02
N PHE A 56 39.10 27.60 18.43
CA PHE A 56 40.33 27.02 18.96
C PHE A 56 41.51 27.13 17.99
N PHE A 57 41.25 26.99 16.69
CA PHE A 57 42.26 27.09 15.64
C PHE A 57 42.92 28.49 15.55
N THR A 58 42.32 29.53 16.14
CA THR A 58 42.82 30.92 16.11
C THR A 58 43.81 31.24 17.24
N LEU A 59 44.07 30.30 18.17
CA LEU A 59 44.87 30.58 19.37
C LEU A 59 46.31 31.04 19.10
N HIS A 60 46.90 30.58 17.99
CA HIS A 60 48.27 30.90 17.60
C HIS A 60 48.35 32.03 16.56
N ASP A 61 47.21 32.58 16.15
CA ASP A 61 47.14 33.65 15.16
C ASP A 61 47.25 35.04 15.83
N LYS A 62 47.68 36.04 15.06
CA LYS A 62 47.69 37.45 15.49
C LYS A 62 46.27 37.98 15.66
N ASP A 63 45.33 37.49 14.86
CA ASP A 63 43.90 37.83 14.90
C ASP A 63 43.12 36.80 15.74
N ASN A 64 43.56 36.60 16.99
CA ASN A 64 42.96 35.65 17.92
C ASN A 64 41.59 36.14 18.42
N GLU A 65 40.52 35.53 17.91
CA GLU A 65 39.13 35.88 18.21
C GLU A 65 38.75 35.64 19.68
N ILE A 66 39.40 34.69 20.35
CA ILE A 66 39.22 34.43 21.79
C ILE A 66 39.78 35.60 22.60
N VAL A 67 40.99 36.06 22.28
CA VAL A 67 41.59 37.25 22.93
C VAL A 67 40.75 38.49 22.64
N ARG A 68 40.26 38.66 21.41
CA ARG A 68 39.39 39.77 21.02
C ARG A 68 38.09 39.79 21.83
N LEU A 69 37.41 38.65 22.00
CA LEU A 69 36.20 38.54 22.82
C LEU A 69 36.44 39.08 24.24
N TYR A 70 37.49 38.60 24.90
CA TYR A 70 37.75 39.00 26.29
C TYR A 70 38.26 40.44 26.41
N ALA A 71 38.99 40.96 25.42
CA ALA A 71 39.38 42.36 25.36
C ALA A 71 38.17 43.30 25.18
N LEU A 72 37.14 42.87 24.44
CA LEU A 72 35.88 43.62 24.33
C LEU A 72 35.12 43.62 25.66
N LEU A 73 35.03 42.45 26.33
CA LEU A 73 34.35 42.33 27.62
C LEU A 73 35.05 43.13 28.74
N GLU A 74 36.38 43.23 28.73
CA GLU A 74 37.17 43.95 29.74
C GLU A 74 36.86 45.46 29.80
N ARG A 75 36.35 46.04 28.71
CA ARG A 75 35.94 47.45 28.64
C ARG A 75 34.72 47.76 29.51
N PHE A 76 34.02 46.75 30.00
CA PHE A 76 32.77 46.90 30.75
C PHE A 76 32.95 46.46 32.21
N PRO A 77 32.73 47.36 33.20
CA PRO A 77 32.91 47.04 34.61
C PRO A 77 32.06 45.85 35.08
N GLN A 78 30.90 45.62 34.48
CA GLN A 78 29.99 44.52 34.82
C GLN A 78 30.58 43.13 34.49
N ALA A 79 31.53 43.02 33.57
CA ALA A 79 32.14 41.75 33.16
C ALA A 79 33.32 41.31 34.05
N LYS A 80 33.82 42.17 34.94
CA LYS A 80 35.03 41.92 35.73
C LYS A 80 34.98 40.60 36.52
N THR A 81 33.84 40.32 37.17
CA THR A 81 33.62 39.09 37.93
C THR A 81 33.55 37.83 37.05
N LEU A 82 33.06 37.96 35.80
CA LEU A 82 33.04 36.88 34.82
C LEU A 82 34.46 36.60 34.29
N LEU A 83 35.23 37.64 33.97
CA LEU A 83 36.60 37.52 33.48
C LEU A 83 37.53 36.83 34.49
N ASP A 84 37.37 37.13 35.78
CA ASP A 84 38.13 36.47 36.85
C ASP A 84 37.76 34.99 37.02
N ALA A 85 36.51 34.63 36.72
CA ALA A 85 36.03 33.25 36.78
C ALA A 85 36.46 32.43 35.54
N VAL A 86 36.41 33.03 34.35
CA VAL A 86 36.87 32.45 33.07
C VAL A 86 38.34 32.02 33.15
N LYS A 87 39.22 32.86 33.70
CA LYS A 87 40.66 32.56 33.89
C LYS A 87 40.92 31.34 34.78
N LYS A 88 39.95 30.94 35.61
CA LYS A 88 40.06 29.83 36.56
C LYS A 88 39.29 28.59 36.11
N THR A 89 38.54 28.67 35.01
CA THR A 89 37.66 27.59 34.51
C THR A 89 38.32 26.89 33.33
N ALA A 90 38.34 25.55 33.36
CA ALA A 90 38.85 24.72 32.27
C ALA A 90 37.84 24.54 31.13
N SER A 91 38.37 24.31 29.93
CA SER A 91 37.61 23.73 28.81
C SER A 91 37.15 22.31 29.15
N ASP A 92 35.98 21.93 28.64
CA ASP A 92 35.40 20.59 28.77
C ASP A 92 35.86 19.64 27.65
N GLU A 93 36.45 20.17 26.57
CA GLU A 93 36.88 19.38 25.42
C GLU A 93 38.10 18.51 25.73
N ARG A 94 38.07 17.25 25.24
CA ARG A 94 39.15 16.29 25.49
C ARG A 94 40.43 16.79 24.81
N GLY A 95 41.48 17.01 25.59
CA GLY A 95 42.76 17.58 25.12
C GLY A 95 42.91 19.09 25.35
N LEU A 96 41.83 19.82 25.68
CA LEU A 96 41.88 21.26 25.99
C LEU A 96 41.71 21.59 27.48
N GLN A 97 41.65 20.58 28.34
CA GLN A 97 41.34 20.73 29.77
C GLN A 97 42.37 21.55 30.57
N GLN A 98 43.58 21.74 30.01
CA GLN A 98 44.64 22.57 30.59
C GLN A 98 44.58 24.04 30.14
N TYR A 99 43.70 24.37 29.19
CA TYR A 99 43.45 25.75 28.78
C TYR A 99 42.32 26.34 29.62
N SER A 100 42.53 27.55 30.13
CA SER A 100 41.42 28.35 30.65
C SER A 100 40.58 28.88 29.50
N LEU A 101 39.32 29.22 29.78
CA LEU A 101 38.37 29.64 28.74
C LEU A 101 38.81 30.87 27.92
N ASN A 102 39.74 31.68 28.45
CA ASN A 102 40.40 32.77 27.71
C ASN A 102 41.58 32.33 26.82
N GLY A 103 41.73 31.04 26.56
CA GLY A 103 42.74 30.51 25.65
C GLY A 103 44.15 30.41 26.22
N VAL A 104 44.33 30.58 27.54
CA VAL A 104 45.65 30.54 28.19
C VAL A 104 45.91 29.16 28.78
N PHE A 105 47.04 28.55 28.40
CA PHE A 105 47.49 27.29 28.99
C PHE A 105 47.90 27.48 30.45
N GLN A 106 47.46 26.58 31.34
CA GLN A 106 47.85 26.57 32.75
C GLN A 106 48.37 25.19 33.18
N GLU A 107 49.54 25.18 33.83
CA GLU A 107 50.15 23.97 34.40
C GLU A 107 49.41 23.45 35.65
N ARG A 108 48.60 24.30 36.28
CA ARG A 108 47.83 23.97 37.50
C ARG A 108 46.43 23.48 37.14
N LYS A 109 45.87 22.61 37.98
CA LYS A 109 44.51 22.07 37.81
C LYS A 109 43.47 23.19 37.90
N LEU A 110 42.86 23.52 36.78
CA LEU A 110 41.76 24.48 36.63
C LEU A 110 40.44 23.91 37.18
N GLN A 111 39.48 24.79 37.49
CA GLN A 111 38.16 24.40 37.97
C GLN A 111 37.30 23.88 36.82
N THR A 112 36.66 22.73 37.01
CA THR A 112 35.67 22.20 36.07
C THR A 112 34.28 22.58 36.55
N ILE A 113 33.45 23.08 35.64
CA ILE A 113 32.06 23.46 35.92
C ILE A 113 31.15 22.50 35.17
N ALA A 114 30.17 21.91 35.86
CA ALA A 114 29.17 21.06 35.23
C ALA A 114 28.19 21.91 34.39
N PRO A 115 27.78 21.44 33.19
CA PRO A 115 26.82 22.15 32.36
C PRO A 115 25.46 22.16 33.04
N CYS A 116 24.76 23.28 32.96
CA CYS A 116 23.36 23.39 33.35
C CYS A 116 22.53 23.54 32.07
N GLN A 117 21.73 22.51 31.75
CA GLN A 117 20.76 22.61 30.67
C GLN A 117 19.69 23.63 31.06
N ASN A 118 19.68 24.77 30.37
CA ASN A 118 18.64 25.79 30.53
C ASN A 118 17.59 25.52 29.44
N SER A 119 16.35 25.25 29.83
CA SER A 119 15.24 25.17 28.86
C SER A 119 14.93 26.56 28.30
N SER A 120 14.51 26.61 27.03
CA SER A 120 14.20 27.84 26.31
C SER A 120 12.91 28.49 26.83
N GLN A 121 13.04 29.27 27.90
CA GLN A 121 11.92 29.94 28.58
C GLN A 121 11.74 31.38 28.08
N PHE A 122 10.95 31.55 27.02
CA PHE A 122 10.59 32.87 26.49
C PHE A 122 9.49 33.55 27.32
N SER A 123 9.55 34.87 27.44
CA SER A 123 8.49 35.65 28.08
C SER A 123 7.33 35.83 27.11
N GLN A 124 6.13 35.37 27.50
CA GLN A 124 4.98 35.17 26.61
C GLN A 124 4.21 36.45 26.22
N GLU A 125 4.86 37.62 26.10
CA GLU A 125 4.24 38.89 25.67
C GLU A 125 4.31 39.06 24.13
N PRO A 126 3.22 39.30 23.39
CA PRO A 126 3.24 39.37 21.91
C PRO A 126 4.31 40.30 21.31
N GLU A 127 4.58 41.43 21.96
CA GLU A 127 5.66 42.36 21.57
C GLU A 127 7.04 41.72 21.70
N ASN A 128 7.25 40.85 22.70
CA ASN A 128 8.48 40.07 22.85
C ASN A 128 8.63 39.06 21.71
N PHE A 129 7.56 38.37 21.30
CA PHE A 129 7.59 37.44 20.16
C PHE A 129 8.07 38.15 18.89
N LEU A 130 7.46 39.29 18.57
CA LEU A 130 7.81 40.05 17.36
C LEU A 130 9.25 40.56 17.39
N ASN A 131 9.73 41.01 18.55
CA ASN A 131 11.10 41.47 18.71
C ASN A 131 12.13 40.33 18.58
N LEU A 132 11.83 39.16 19.16
CA LEU A 132 12.69 37.99 19.07
C LEU A 132 12.71 37.41 17.65
N HIS A 133 11.54 37.27 17.02
CA HIS A 133 11.45 36.81 15.63
C HIS A 133 12.18 37.74 14.67
N LYS A 134 12.05 39.07 14.84
CA LYS A 134 12.77 40.05 14.01
C LYS A 134 14.30 39.95 14.14
N PHE A 135 14.81 39.58 15.32
CA PHE A 135 16.24 39.53 15.58
C PHE A 135 16.87 38.17 15.26
N PHE A 136 16.20 37.08 15.62
CA PHE A 136 16.74 35.72 15.49
C PHE A 136 16.23 34.97 14.25
N GLY A 137 15.11 35.39 13.65
CA GLY A 137 14.55 34.77 12.44
C GLY A 137 14.12 33.32 12.64
N LEU A 138 14.42 32.49 11.65
CA LEU A 138 14.07 31.06 11.58
C LEU A 138 14.53 30.23 12.79
N PRO A 139 15.78 30.35 13.30
CA PRO A 139 16.20 29.68 14.53
C PRO A 139 15.28 29.90 15.74
N PHE A 140 14.72 31.11 15.89
CA PHE A 140 13.75 31.37 16.95
C PHE A 140 12.42 30.65 16.69
N LEU A 141 11.93 30.63 15.45
CA LEU A 141 10.71 29.89 15.12
C LEU A 141 10.86 28.40 15.42
N ILE A 142 12.00 27.79 15.06
CA ILE A 142 12.29 26.37 15.36
C ILE A 142 12.25 26.12 16.87
N GLU A 143 12.97 26.94 17.65
CA GLU A 143 13.05 26.78 19.11
C GLU A 143 11.68 26.97 19.79
N VAL A 144 10.87 27.90 19.29
CA VAL A 144 9.51 28.12 19.79
C VAL A 144 8.58 26.96 19.42
N VAL A 145 8.72 26.35 18.24
CA VAL A 145 7.93 25.17 17.85
C VAL A 145 8.27 23.96 18.72
N ILE A 146 9.57 23.72 18.96
CA ILE A 146 10.05 22.61 19.80
C ILE A 146 9.45 22.68 21.21
N ASN A 147 9.44 23.88 21.80
CA ASN A 147 8.95 24.11 23.16
C ASN A 147 7.47 24.53 23.22
N SER A 148 6.72 24.37 22.12
CA SER A 148 5.36 24.93 21.97
C SER A 148 4.34 24.37 22.98
N SER A 149 4.59 23.18 23.52
CA SER A 149 3.79 22.57 24.59
C SER A 149 3.97 23.23 25.96
N GLU A 150 5.09 23.91 26.21
CA GLU A 150 5.38 24.58 27.48
C GLU A 150 4.70 25.95 27.61
N TYR A 151 4.23 26.53 26.49
CA TYR A 151 3.57 27.82 26.49
C TYR A 151 2.07 27.69 26.80
N ILE A 152 1.59 28.51 27.74
CA ILE A 152 0.21 28.46 28.26
C ILE A 152 -0.63 29.59 27.65
N ASP A 153 -0.02 30.71 27.26
CA ASP A 153 -0.74 31.87 26.72
C ASP A 153 -1.31 31.60 25.30
N PRO A 154 -2.64 31.65 25.12
CA PRO A 154 -3.27 31.44 23.81
C PRO A 154 -2.91 32.52 22.78
N LYS A 155 -2.67 33.78 23.20
CA LYS A 155 -2.29 34.87 22.28
C LYS A 155 -0.89 34.65 21.71
N TRP A 156 0.01 34.09 22.51
CA TRP A 156 1.36 33.72 22.08
C TRP A 156 1.31 32.61 21.02
N LYS A 157 0.49 31.58 21.24
CA LYS A 157 0.27 30.50 20.26
C LYS A 157 -0.34 31.02 18.96
N GLU A 158 -1.30 31.94 19.05
CA GLU A 158 -1.90 32.57 17.86
C GLU A 158 -0.88 33.41 17.08
N THR A 159 0.01 34.12 17.77
CA THR A 159 1.09 34.91 17.12
C THR A 159 2.09 34.00 16.40
N LEU A 160 2.45 32.86 17.00
CA LEU A 160 3.29 31.84 16.39
C LEU A 160 2.63 31.23 15.15
N LYS A 161 1.35 30.88 15.27
CA LYS A 161 0.53 30.37 14.17
C LYS A 161 0.52 31.36 13.00
N GLN A 162 0.27 32.64 13.27
CA GLN A 162 0.30 33.67 12.24
C GLN A 162 1.68 33.85 11.60
N ALA A 163 2.77 33.69 12.37
CA ALA A 163 4.13 33.78 11.84
C ALA A 163 4.46 32.63 10.87
N LEU A 164 4.11 31.38 11.23
CA LEU A 164 4.37 30.19 10.42
C LEU A 164 3.56 30.15 9.12
N ASN A 165 2.36 30.75 9.11
CA ASN A 165 1.47 30.78 7.95
C ASN A 165 1.60 32.07 7.10
N LYS A 166 2.66 32.85 7.29
CA LYS A 166 2.95 33.97 6.39
C LYS A 166 3.45 33.44 5.04
N PRO A 167 2.97 33.96 3.90
CA PRO A 167 3.36 33.47 2.58
C PRO A 167 4.88 33.37 2.35
N GLN A 168 5.64 34.36 2.84
CA GLN A 168 7.11 34.34 2.75
C GLN A 168 7.73 33.13 3.46
N VAL A 169 7.28 32.84 4.68
CA VAL A 169 7.78 31.70 5.48
C VAL A 169 7.33 30.38 4.87
N VAL A 170 6.09 30.31 4.35
CA VAL A 170 5.55 29.12 3.69
C VAL A 170 6.37 28.75 2.46
N ILE A 171 6.71 29.73 1.61
CA ILE A 171 7.43 29.49 0.36
C ILE A 171 8.91 29.16 0.59
N GLU A 172 9.57 29.84 1.53
CA GLU A 172 11.04 29.80 1.63
C GLU A 172 11.58 28.88 2.74
N GLU A 173 10.85 28.71 3.84
CA GLU A 173 11.43 28.16 5.08
C GLU A 173 10.64 26.97 5.65
N LEU A 174 9.32 26.91 5.44
CA LEU A 174 8.44 25.97 6.13
C LEU A 174 8.74 24.51 5.78
N SER A 175 9.12 24.20 4.54
CA SER A 175 9.52 22.83 4.15
C SER A 175 10.77 22.35 4.92
N GLY A 176 11.75 23.24 5.09
CA GLY A 176 12.96 22.99 5.89
C GLY A 176 12.64 22.76 7.36
N ILE A 177 11.74 23.56 7.95
CA ILE A 177 11.28 23.40 9.34
C ILE A 177 10.63 22.03 9.53
N ILE A 178 9.71 21.66 8.63
CA ILE A 178 9.00 20.38 8.72
C ILE A 178 9.98 19.21 8.62
N HIS A 179 10.93 19.27 7.67
CA HIS A 179 11.93 18.22 7.51
C HIS A 179 12.83 18.08 8.76
N LEU A 180 13.38 19.19 9.25
CA LEU A 180 14.24 19.21 10.44
C LEU A 180 13.53 18.63 11.68
N ILE A 181 12.27 19.02 11.90
CA ILE A 181 11.47 18.50 13.02
C ILE A 181 11.18 17.01 12.86
N ALA A 182 10.90 16.56 11.63
CA ALA A 182 10.66 15.15 11.36
C ALA A 182 11.92 14.29 11.49
N SER A 183 13.11 14.82 11.21
CA SER A 183 14.38 14.07 11.26
C SER A 183 15.03 14.04 12.64
N GLU A 184 14.99 15.15 13.39
CA GLU A 184 15.78 15.31 14.62
C GLU A 184 14.96 15.31 15.91
N TYR A 185 13.63 15.46 15.83
CA TYR A 185 12.77 15.69 17.00
C TYR A 185 11.65 14.65 17.12
N SER A 186 11.03 14.60 18.30
CA SER A 186 10.01 13.59 18.61
C SER A 186 8.70 13.78 17.81
N PRO A 187 7.93 12.69 17.57
CA PRO A 187 6.62 12.76 16.91
C PRO A 187 5.63 13.73 17.57
N LEU A 188 5.77 14.01 18.86
CA LEU A 188 4.95 14.97 19.58
C LEU A 188 5.19 16.41 19.11
N VAL A 189 6.44 16.78 18.82
CA VAL A 189 6.78 18.12 18.30
C VAL A 189 6.22 18.29 16.89
N LEU A 190 6.30 17.25 16.07
CA LEU A 190 5.73 17.25 14.72
C LEU A 190 4.19 17.38 14.76
N THR A 191 3.53 16.76 15.76
CA THR A 191 2.09 16.95 16.01
C THR A 191 1.77 18.41 16.33
N ASN A 192 2.54 19.02 17.25
CA ASN A 192 2.33 20.43 17.62
C ASN A 192 2.56 21.37 16.44
N LEU A 193 3.57 21.11 15.59
CA LEU A 193 3.79 21.86 14.36
C LEU A 193 2.60 21.72 13.42
N ALA A 194 2.07 20.51 13.24
CA ALA A 194 0.91 20.27 12.39
C ALA A 194 -0.30 21.11 12.83
N ASP A 195 -0.56 21.22 14.14
CA ASP A 195 -1.65 22.04 14.69
C ASP A 195 -1.49 23.55 14.43
N LEU A 196 -0.25 24.02 14.30
CA LEU A 196 0.09 25.42 14.04
C LEU A 196 0.05 25.79 12.56
N ILE A 197 0.08 24.84 11.62
CA ILE A 197 0.05 25.11 10.18
C ILE A 197 -1.41 25.06 9.67
N ASP A 198 -1.81 26.09 8.92
CA ASP A 198 -3.13 26.17 8.30
C ASP A 198 -3.24 25.27 7.07
N ASP A 199 -4.46 24.77 6.80
CA ASP A 199 -4.72 23.87 5.68
C ASP A 199 -4.41 24.54 4.31
N SER A 200 -4.52 25.87 4.21
CA SER A 200 -4.16 26.64 3.01
C SER A 200 -2.65 26.63 2.73
N SER A 201 -1.83 26.77 3.78
CA SER A 201 -0.36 26.73 3.67
C SER A 201 0.13 25.34 3.26
N ILE A 202 -0.53 24.29 3.77
CA ILE A 202 -0.29 22.90 3.37
C ILE A 202 -0.60 22.69 1.89
N GLN A 203 -1.72 23.23 1.40
CA GLN A 203 -2.10 23.13 -0.01
C GLN A 203 -1.13 23.88 -0.93
N GLU A 204 -0.61 25.04 -0.49
CA GLU A 204 0.38 25.82 -1.23
C GLU A 204 1.72 25.07 -1.36
N LEU A 205 2.20 24.47 -0.26
CA LEU A 205 3.40 23.62 -0.27
C LEU A 205 3.21 22.38 -1.15
N LEU A 206 2.05 21.73 -1.08
CA LEU A 206 1.73 20.57 -1.91
C LEU A 206 1.70 20.95 -3.41
N SER A 207 1.11 22.10 -3.74
CA SER A 207 1.06 22.63 -5.11
C SER A 207 2.44 23.03 -5.63
N SER A 208 3.36 23.37 -4.71
CA SER A 208 4.76 23.71 -5.02
C SER A 208 5.66 22.46 -5.08
N ASN A 209 5.10 21.26 -4.94
CA ASN A 209 5.81 19.99 -4.92
C ASN A 209 6.88 19.90 -3.81
N GLU A 210 6.56 20.41 -2.62
CA GLU A 210 7.40 20.27 -1.43
C GLU A 210 7.06 18.97 -0.69
N GLY A 211 7.93 17.95 -0.83
CA GLY A 211 7.68 16.62 -0.26
C GLY A 211 7.71 16.55 1.27
N ALA A 212 8.28 17.56 1.95
CA ALA A 212 8.27 17.64 3.41
C ALA A 212 6.85 17.63 4.01
N VAL A 213 5.84 18.09 3.27
CA VAL A 213 4.44 18.06 3.69
C VAL A 213 3.94 16.64 4.01
N LEU A 214 4.53 15.60 3.39
CA LEU A 214 4.13 14.21 3.60
C LEU A 214 4.36 13.73 5.04
N TYR A 215 5.30 14.32 5.78
CA TYR A 215 5.51 14.04 7.21
C TYR A 215 4.29 14.40 8.07
N LEU A 216 3.45 15.33 7.61
CA LEU A 216 2.29 15.82 8.35
C LEU A 216 1.03 14.96 8.12
N ILE A 217 1.05 14.01 7.18
CA ILE A 217 -0.12 13.14 6.87
C ILE A 217 -0.71 12.44 8.09
N PRO A 218 0.07 11.88 9.04
CA PRO A 218 -0.48 11.23 10.22
C PRO A 218 -1.30 12.16 11.13
N TYR A 219 -1.04 13.47 11.08
CA TYR A 219 -1.59 14.48 11.98
C TYR A 219 -2.65 15.36 11.32
N LYS A 220 -2.63 15.47 9.98
CA LYS A 220 -3.55 16.27 9.17
C LYS A 220 -4.38 15.38 8.23
N PRO A 221 -5.51 14.80 8.68
CA PRO A 221 -6.27 13.85 7.86
C PRO A 221 -6.81 14.47 6.56
N LYS A 222 -7.12 15.76 6.54
CA LYS A 222 -7.59 16.46 5.32
C LYS A 222 -6.54 16.52 4.20
N LEU A 223 -5.25 16.46 4.54
CA LEU A 223 -4.17 16.38 3.54
C LEU A 223 -4.30 15.09 2.72
N PHE A 224 -4.73 14.01 3.35
CA PHE A 224 -4.97 12.74 2.67
C PHE A 224 -6.10 12.85 1.64
N ASP A 225 -7.16 13.62 1.94
CA ASP A 225 -8.28 13.82 1.02
C ASP A 225 -7.88 14.59 -0.25
N VAL A 226 -6.85 15.44 -0.15
CA VAL A 226 -6.28 16.18 -1.30
C VAL A 226 -5.43 15.25 -2.18
N ILE A 227 -4.75 14.25 -1.61
CA ILE A 227 -3.95 13.27 -2.35
C ILE A 227 -4.86 12.11 -2.77
N ASN A 228 -5.47 12.23 -3.95
CA ASN A 228 -6.36 11.23 -4.52
C ASN A 228 -5.66 10.35 -5.57
N GLU A 229 -6.38 9.37 -6.11
CA GLU A 229 -5.83 8.44 -7.11
C GLU A 229 -5.30 9.17 -8.36
N LYS A 230 -5.97 10.24 -8.81
CA LYS A 230 -5.63 10.95 -10.05
C LYS A 230 -4.35 11.79 -9.95
N ASN A 231 -4.04 12.35 -8.79
CA ASN A 231 -2.83 13.17 -8.61
C ASN A 231 -1.66 12.40 -7.97
N SER A 232 -1.91 11.25 -7.33
CA SER A 232 -0.87 10.48 -6.63
C SER A 232 0.33 10.09 -7.51
N ALA A 233 0.10 9.66 -8.75
CA ALA A 233 1.18 9.25 -9.65
C ALA A 233 2.05 10.43 -10.11
N GLU A 234 1.42 11.53 -10.51
CA GLU A 234 2.11 12.75 -10.95
C GLU A 234 2.91 13.37 -9.79
N LEU A 235 2.34 13.39 -8.59
CA LEU A 235 2.97 13.92 -7.40
C LEU A 235 4.25 13.12 -7.01
N ILE A 236 4.17 11.78 -7.04
CA ILE A 236 5.33 10.91 -6.78
C ILE A 236 6.44 11.13 -7.81
N GLN A 237 6.07 11.29 -9.08
CA GLN A 237 7.03 11.53 -10.16
C GLN A 237 7.70 12.91 -10.00
N GLN A 238 6.94 13.95 -9.68
CA GLN A 238 7.46 15.31 -9.52
C GLN A 238 8.40 15.43 -8.31
N PHE A 239 8.12 14.75 -7.19
CA PHE A 239 9.05 14.69 -6.06
C PHE A 239 10.38 14.03 -6.45
N SER A 240 10.32 12.95 -7.22
CA SER A 240 11.52 12.22 -7.67
C SER A 240 12.39 13.03 -8.64
N ILE A 241 11.80 13.99 -9.38
CA ILE A 241 12.52 14.86 -10.32
C ILE A 241 13.15 16.06 -9.61
N LYS A 242 12.44 16.67 -8.65
CA LYS A 242 12.86 17.95 -8.04
C LYS A 242 14.08 17.78 -7.11
N HIS A 243 14.22 16.63 -6.46
CA HIS A 243 15.30 16.37 -5.50
C HIS A 243 16.01 15.01 -5.75
N PRO A 244 16.70 14.84 -6.88
CA PRO A 244 17.22 13.54 -7.31
C PRO A 244 18.37 12.99 -6.44
N HIS A 245 19.03 13.86 -5.67
CA HIS A 245 20.18 13.55 -4.82
C HIS A 245 19.92 13.71 -3.31
N ASP A 246 18.66 13.95 -2.92
CA ASP A 246 18.29 14.15 -1.52
C ASP A 246 17.80 12.83 -0.91
N SER A 247 18.47 12.34 0.14
CA SER A 247 18.01 11.18 0.92
C SER A 247 16.68 11.43 1.62
N GLY A 248 16.30 12.68 1.84
CA GLY A 248 15.03 13.11 2.42
C GLY A 248 13.81 12.53 1.71
N ILE A 249 13.90 12.29 0.38
CA ILE A 249 12.80 11.74 -0.41
C ILE A 249 12.37 10.34 0.07
N VAL A 250 13.31 9.52 0.57
CA VAL A 250 13.01 8.17 1.06
C VAL A 250 12.10 8.24 2.26
N TYR A 251 12.38 9.13 3.20
CA TYR A 251 11.57 9.32 4.40
C TYR A 251 10.19 9.91 4.08
N GLN A 252 10.12 10.84 3.12
CA GLN A 252 8.86 11.42 2.64
C GLN A 252 7.98 10.36 1.97
N LEU A 253 8.55 9.54 1.08
CA LEU A 253 7.85 8.43 0.44
C LEU A 253 7.48 7.32 1.44
N ALA A 254 8.30 7.07 2.45
CA ALA A 254 7.98 6.13 3.53
C ALA A 254 6.77 6.61 4.33
N ALA A 255 6.70 7.89 4.69
CA ALA A 255 5.54 8.46 5.37
C ALA A 255 4.25 8.29 4.54
N LEU A 256 4.32 8.58 3.23
CA LEU A 256 3.20 8.39 2.30
C LEU A 256 2.81 6.91 2.17
N PHE A 257 3.79 6.01 2.04
CA PHE A 257 3.58 4.57 1.96
C PHE A 257 2.84 4.06 3.20
N MET A 258 3.27 4.46 4.39
CA MET A 258 2.64 4.08 5.65
C MET A 258 1.20 4.58 5.76
N ALA A 259 0.92 5.79 5.29
CA ALA A 259 -0.44 6.33 5.24
C ALA A 259 -1.33 5.53 4.27
N PHE A 260 -0.84 5.27 3.06
CA PHE A 260 -1.56 4.51 2.02
C PHE A 260 -1.82 3.07 2.46
N LEU A 261 -0.84 2.43 3.10
CA LEU A 261 -0.96 1.08 3.63
C LEU A 261 -2.06 0.97 4.71
N ARG A 262 -2.10 1.92 5.66
CA ARG A 262 -3.13 1.96 6.72
C ARG A 262 -4.54 2.16 6.16
N LYS A 263 -4.68 2.94 5.09
CA LYS A 263 -5.95 3.26 4.44
C LYS A 263 -6.34 2.31 3.31
N LYS A 264 -5.52 1.31 2.99
CA LYS A 264 -5.68 0.39 1.85
C LYS A 264 -5.88 1.13 0.52
N HIS A 265 -5.12 2.21 0.31
CA HIS A 265 -5.23 3.05 -0.87
C HIS A 265 -4.77 2.28 -2.15
N PRO A 266 -5.45 2.40 -3.31
CA PRO A 266 -5.09 1.67 -4.53
C PRO A 266 -3.66 1.97 -5.01
N SER A 267 -3.21 3.23 -4.88
CA SER A 267 -1.85 3.66 -5.26
C SER A 267 -0.73 3.21 -4.31
N THR A 268 -1.01 2.37 -3.30
CA THR A 268 0.04 1.84 -2.39
C THR A 268 1.17 1.14 -3.16
N SER A 269 0.83 0.44 -4.25
CA SER A 269 1.80 -0.24 -5.11
C SER A 269 2.75 0.71 -5.84
N LEU A 270 2.25 1.87 -6.29
CA LEU A 270 3.03 2.90 -6.97
C LEU A 270 4.03 3.56 -6.02
N VAL A 271 3.59 3.93 -4.81
CA VAL A 271 4.48 4.49 -3.79
C VAL A 271 5.53 3.46 -3.38
N PHE A 272 5.15 2.19 -3.24
CA PHE A 272 6.09 1.11 -2.97
C PHE A 272 7.19 1.04 -4.05
N GLN A 273 6.82 1.03 -5.34
CA GLN A 273 7.81 1.00 -6.42
C GLN A 273 8.76 2.21 -6.39
N ALA A 274 8.23 3.42 -6.24
CA ALA A 274 9.05 4.64 -6.16
C ALA A 274 9.96 4.65 -4.93
N LEU A 275 9.49 4.15 -3.79
CA LEU A 275 10.29 4.00 -2.59
C LEU A 275 11.44 3.01 -2.79
N ILE A 276 11.18 1.86 -3.43
CA ILE A 276 12.22 0.86 -3.75
C ILE A 276 13.26 1.46 -4.69
N ASP A 277 12.85 2.20 -5.72
CA ASP A 277 13.77 2.84 -6.67
C ASP A 277 14.72 3.85 -6.02
N ASN A 278 14.24 4.56 -4.99
CA ASN A 278 15.07 5.48 -4.20
C ASN A 278 15.88 4.76 -3.11
N LEU A 279 15.35 3.72 -2.48
CA LEU A 279 16.09 2.90 -1.50
C LEU A 279 17.27 2.16 -2.13
N ILE A 280 17.11 1.73 -3.38
CA ILE A 280 18.23 1.20 -4.17
C ILE A 280 19.36 2.23 -4.20
N ARG A 281 19.09 3.53 -4.44
CA ARG A 281 20.09 4.62 -4.45
C ARG A 281 20.77 4.87 -3.12
N TYR A 282 20.07 4.63 -2.02
CA TYR A 282 20.57 4.88 -0.67
C TYR A 282 20.45 3.64 0.23
N PRO A 283 21.25 2.57 0.01
CA PRO A 283 21.10 1.32 0.74
C PRO A 283 21.34 1.44 2.25
N HIS A 284 22.11 2.43 2.71
CA HIS A 284 22.36 2.69 4.12
C HIS A 284 21.07 3.05 4.91
N LEU A 285 20.00 3.46 4.21
CA LEU A 285 18.70 3.73 4.83
C LEU A 285 17.88 2.47 5.10
N LEU A 286 18.35 1.30 4.63
CA LEU A 286 17.75 0.00 4.94
C LEU A 286 18.14 -0.53 6.33
N ASP A 287 18.93 0.22 7.11
CA ASP A 287 19.22 -0.13 8.51
C ASP A 287 18.01 0.14 9.45
N ASP A 288 16.98 0.85 8.97
CA ASP A 288 15.73 1.08 9.70
C ASP A 288 14.87 -0.20 9.76
N GLU A 289 14.90 -0.87 10.92
CA GLU A 289 14.14 -2.11 11.16
C GLU A 289 12.62 -1.91 11.04
N GLU A 290 12.09 -0.74 11.40
CA GLU A 290 10.65 -0.48 11.34
C GLU A 290 10.20 -0.37 9.89
N LEU A 291 10.92 0.41 9.08
CA LEU A 291 10.66 0.53 7.64
C LEU A 291 10.75 -0.85 6.95
N LEU A 292 11.81 -1.62 7.20
CA LEU A 292 11.98 -2.96 6.66
C LEU A 292 10.84 -3.90 7.04
N SER A 293 10.38 -3.86 8.30
CA SER A 293 9.27 -4.68 8.79
C SER A 293 7.98 -4.39 8.00
N GLN A 294 7.72 -3.13 7.70
CA GLN A 294 6.52 -2.71 6.97
C GLN A 294 6.59 -3.07 5.47
N LEU A 295 7.76 -2.90 4.85
CA LEU A 295 7.99 -3.33 3.47
C LEU A 295 7.79 -4.85 3.31
N LYS A 296 8.28 -5.65 4.27
CA LYS A 296 8.13 -7.12 4.29
C LYS A 296 6.68 -7.57 4.49
N LYS A 297 5.89 -6.86 5.31
CA LYS A 297 4.50 -7.21 5.63
C LYS A 297 3.51 -6.87 4.52
N TYR A 298 3.88 -6.00 3.59
CA TYR A 298 3.00 -5.63 2.49
C TYR A 298 2.75 -6.83 1.56
N SER A 299 1.48 -7.19 1.33
CA SER A 299 1.09 -8.38 0.55
C SER A 299 1.51 -8.30 -0.92
N GLY A 300 1.69 -7.10 -1.48
CA GLY A 300 2.18 -6.90 -2.84
C GLY A 300 3.70 -6.97 -2.99
N SER A 301 4.45 -7.06 -1.89
CA SER A 301 5.92 -6.95 -1.90
C SER A 301 6.58 -8.00 -2.77
N ASP A 302 6.22 -9.29 -2.64
CA ASP A 302 6.83 -10.38 -3.40
C ASP A 302 6.72 -10.19 -4.91
N ARG A 303 5.51 -9.87 -5.38
CA ARG A 303 5.24 -9.66 -6.80
C ARG A 303 6.00 -8.45 -7.34
N LEU A 304 5.99 -7.33 -6.62
CA LEU A 304 6.62 -6.09 -7.08
C LEU A 304 8.15 -6.16 -7.06
N LEU A 305 8.73 -6.76 -6.01
CA LEU A 305 10.18 -7.00 -5.93
C LEU A 305 10.63 -7.96 -7.04
N PHE A 306 9.86 -9.02 -7.32
CA PHE A 306 10.15 -9.95 -8.40
C PHE A 306 10.07 -9.28 -9.78
N GLN A 307 9.04 -8.47 -10.05
CA GLN A 307 8.94 -7.67 -11.28
C GLN A 307 10.15 -6.75 -11.45
N ARG A 308 10.61 -6.11 -10.36
CA ARG A 308 11.77 -5.23 -10.43
C ARG A 308 13.05 -6.01 -10.73
N TYR A 309 13.21 -7.18 -10.12
CA TYR A 309 14.29 -8.10 -10.43
C TYR A 309 14.29 -8.51 -11.91
N GLU A 310 13.13 -8.86 -12.48
CA GLU A 310 13.03 -9.22 -13.91
C GLU A 310 13.44 -8.06 -14.83
N VAL A 311 13.04 -6.82 -14.51
CA VAL A 311 13.44 -5.64 -15.28
C VAL A 311 14.96 -5.43 -15.26
N ILE A 312 15.59 -5.50 -14.09
CA ILE A 312 17.05 -5.32 -13.97
C ILE A 312 17.78 -6.47 -14.68
N THR A 313 17.32 -7.71 -14.49
CA THR A 313 17.89 -8.89 -15.14
C THR A 313 17.80 -8.80 -16.67
N LYS A 314 16.66 -8.34 -17.18
CA LYS A 314 16.46 -8.12 -18.62
C LYS A 314 17.42 -7.06 -19.15
N GLN A 315 17.47 -5.88 -18.51
CA GLN A 315 18.39 -4.80 -18.91
C GLN A 315 19.84 -5.25 -18.94
N PHE A 316 20.26 -6.01 -17.92
CA PHE A 316 21.61 -6.57 -17.84
C PHE A 316 21.89 -7.59 -18.96
N ASN A 317 20.97 -8.53 -19.19
CA ASN A 317 21.14 -9.51 -20.27
C ASN A 317 21.13 -8.85 -21.67
N ASP A 318 20.27 -7.86 -21.88
CA ASP A 318 20.21 -7.07 -23.12
C ASP A 318 21.55 -6.36 -23.36
N CYS A 319 22.16 -5.79 -22.31
CA CYS A 319 23.51 -5.19 -22.37
C CYS A 319 24.58 -6.22 -22.78
N ILE A 320 24.55 -7.44 -22.22
CA ILE A 320 25.52 -8.48 -22.61
C ILE A 320 25.34 -8.85 -24.08
N LEU A 321 24.09 -9.06 -24.53
CA LEU A 321 23.79 -9.42 -25.91
C LEU A 321 24.22 -8.34 -26.90
N GLU A 322 23.92 -7.08 -26.62
CA GLU A 322 24.30 -5.95 -27.49
C GLU A 322 25.81 -5.84 -27.62
N GLN A 323 26.53 -5.88 -26.50
CA GLN A 323 27.98 -5.69 -26.47
C GLN A 323 28.77 -6.90 -27.00
N THR A 324 28.21 -8.11 -26.91
CA THR A 324 28.83 -9.33 -27.47
C THR A 324 28.45 -9.60 -28.93
N ALA A 325 27.47 -8.90 -29.48
CA ALA A 325 27.10 -9.01 -30.89
C ALA A 325 27.95 -8.13 -31.82
N GLU A 326 28.69 -7.16 -31.28
CA GLU A 326 29.57 -6.29 -32.06
C GLU A 326 30.67 -7.10 -32.78
N SER A 327 31.06 -6.68 -34.00
CA SER A 327 31.99 -7.45 -34.84
C SER A 327 33.38 -7.67 -34.24
N SER A 328 33.77 -6.90 -33.23
CA SER A 328 35.04 -7.01 -32.52
C SER A 328 34.86 -6.77 -31.02
N PHE A 329 34.95 -7.82 -30.22
CA PHE A 329 34.88 -7.74 -28.77
C PHE A 329 36.21 -7.24 -28.19
N ASN A 330 36.22 -6.06 -27.58
CA ASN A 330 37.42 -5.45 -26.99
C ASN A 330 37.18 -5.00 -25.53
N SER A 331 38.22 -4.43 -24.89
CA SER A 331 38.18 -4.04 -23.48
C SER A 331 37.05 -3.06 -23.15
N ARG A 332 36.65 -2.18 -24.09
CA ARG A 332 35.55 -1.24 -23.89
C ARG A 332 34.20 -1.98 -23.76
N ASN A 333 33.96 -2.99 -24.61
CA ASN A 333 32.73 -3.78 -24.53
C ASN A 333 32.66 -4.52 -23.19
N TYR A 334 33.77 -5.12 -22.76
CA TYR A 334 33.83 -5.79 -21.46
C TYR A 334 33.60 -4.82 -20.29
N GLN A 335 34.22 -3.63 -20.30
CA GLN A 335 34.02 -2.62 -19.25
C GLN A 335 32.56 -2.17 -19.13
N ILE A 336 31.84 -1.98 -20.24
CA ILE A 336 30.40 -1.63 -20.22
C ILE A 336 29.59 -2.76 -19.57
N ILE A 337 29.88 -4.02 -19.93
CA ILE A 337 29.24 -5.19 -19.35
C ILE A 337 29.57 -5.32 -17.84
N GLU A 338 30.82 -5.07 -17.46
CA GLU A 338 31.28 -5.13 -16.07
C GLU A 338 30.64 -4.02 -15.21
N ASP A 339 30.56 -2.79 -15.71
CA ASP A 339 29.84 -1.68 -15.05
C ASP A 339 28.36 -2.03 -14.85
N SER A 340 27.72 -2.60 -15.88
CA SER A 340 26.33 -3.05 -15.79
C SER A 340 26.17 -4.21 -14.78
N TRP A 341 27.17 -5.09 -14.65
CA TRP A 341 27.18 -6.17 -13.67
C TRP A 341 27.31 -5.65 -12.24
N PHE A 342 28.20 -4.67 -12.00
CA PHE A 342 28.34 -4.03 -10.70
C PHE A 342 27.05 -3.31 -10.28
N ASP A 343 26.46 -2.54 -11.19
CA ASP A 343 25.18 -1.86 -10.97
C ASP A 343 24.05 -2.86 -10.66
N ALA A 344 23.90 -3.93 -11.45
CA ALA A 344 22.89 -4.96 -11.21
C ALA A 344 23.12 -5.70 -9.88
N THR A 345 24.37 -6.08 -9.58
CA THR A 345 24.74 -6.77 -8.32
C THR A 345 24.40 -5.91 -7.11
N TRP A 346 24.73 -4.62 -7.17
CA TRP A 346 24.42 -3.70 -6.09
C TRP A 346 22.91 -3.50 -5.91
N LYS A 347 22.14 -3.38 -7.00
CA LYS A 347 20.67 -3.33 -6.96
C LYS A 347 20.08 -4.60 -6.33
N PHE A 348 20.57 -5.77 -6.71
CA PHE A 348 20.10 -7.05 -6.17
C PHE A 348 20.43 -7.22 -4.69
N ASN A 349 21.60 -6.76 -4.25
CA ASN A 349 21.94 -6.75 -2.83
C ASN A 349 20.98 -5.86 -2.03
N ALA A 350 20.63 -4.67 -2.54
CA ALA A 350 19.64 -3.81 -1.90
C ALA A 350 18.25 -4.46 -1.82
N LEU A 351 17.78 -5.13 -2.89
CA LEU A 351 16.52 -5.88 -2.87
C LEU A 351 16.56 -7.08 -1.90
N ALA A 352 17.69 -7.76 -1.79
CA ALA A 352 17.88 -8.90 -0.89
C ALA A 352 17.83 -8.51 0.60
N LEU A 353 18.27 -7.30 0.96
CA LEU A 353 18.12 -6.75 2.32
C LEU A 353 16.65 -6.60 2.72
N ILE A 354 15.78 -6.26 1.76
CA ILE A 354 14.33 -6.13 1.98
C ILE A 354 13.69 -7.52 2.08
N LYS A 355 13.96 -8.40 1.11
CA LYS A 355 13.47 -9.78 1.19
C LYS A 355 14.47 -10.72 0.52
N PRO A 356 15.17 -11.56 1.30
CA PRO A 356 16.14 -12.47 0.73
C PRO A 356 15.42 -13.52 -0.12
N GLN A 357 15.56 -13.43 -1.44
CA GLN A 357 15.15 -14.47 -2.37
C GLN A 357 16.40 -15.14 -2.93
N THR A 358 16.40 -16.48 -2.97
CA THR A 358 17.51 -17.29 -3.49
C THR A 358 17.80 -17.07 -4.98
N LYS A 359 16.91 -16.39 -5.71
CA LYS A 359 16.99 -16.19 -7.17
C LYS A 359 17.88 -15.02 -7.60
N PHE A 360 18.35 -14.16 -6.69
CA PHE A 360 19.00 -12.90 -7.07
C PHE A 360 20.53 -12.97 -7.32
N ASN A 361 21.09 -14.17 -7.51
CA ASN A 361 22.53 -14.35 -7.66
C ASN A 361 22.96 -14.30 -9.14
N ILE A 362 23.87 -13.38 -9.50
CA ILE A 362 24.43 -13.26 -10.86
C ILE A 362 25.65 -14.18 -11.08
N GLY A 363 26.10 -14.88 -10.04
CA GLY A 363 27.27 -15.76 -10.07
C GLY A 363 28.56 -15.05 -9.66
N ASN A 364 29.65 -15.81 -9.52
CA ASN A 364 30.97 -15.22 -9.23
C ASN A 364 31.59 -14.60 -10.50
N LYS A 365 32.65 -13.80 -10.33
CA LYS A 365 33.36 -13.10 -11.43
C LYS A 365 33.69 -14.02 -12.60
N TYR A 366 34.20 -15.22 -12.34
CA TYR A 366 34.68 -16.14 -13.38
C TYR A 366 33.54 -16.88 -14.09
N GLU A 367 32.51 -17.29 -13.37
CA GLU A 367 31.28 -17.84 -13.95
C GLU A 367 30.60 -16.79 -14.85
N PHE A 368 30.60 -15.53 -14.42
CA PHE A 368 30.11 -14.41 -15.20
C PHE A 368 30.92 -14.20 -16.48
N GLN A 369 32.25 -14.11 -16.38
CA GLN A 369 33.12 -13.96 -17.55
C GLN A 369 32.98 -15.14 -18.54
N ALA A 370 32.86 -16.38 -18.06
CA ALA A 370 32.62 -17.54 -18.91
C ALA A 370 31.24 -17.51 -19.59
N LYS A 371 30.21 -16.96 -18.92
CA LYS A 371 28.90 -16.72 -19.53
C LYS A 371 28.99 -15.67 -20.65
N ILE A 372 29.74 -14.59 -20.48
CA ILE A 372 29.99 -13.62 -21.56
C ILE A 372 30.69 -14.30 -22.74
N ALA A 373 31.73 -15.10 -22.46
CA ALA A 373 32.43 -15.87 -23.49
C ALA A 373 31.50 -16.82 -24.25
N GLN A 374 30.60 -17.50 -23.53
CA GLN A 374 29.61 -18.40 -24.12
C GLN A 374 28.64 -17.62 -25.04
N ILE A 375 28.14 -16.47 -24.62
CA ILE A 375 27.23 -15.65 -25.42
C ILE A 375 27.95 -15.09 -26.66
N ALA A 376 29.17 -14.57 -26.50
CA ALA A 376 30.01 -14.12 -27.61
C ALA A 376 30.30 -15.26 -28.60
N PHE A 377 30.59 -16.47 -28.10
CA PHE A 377 30.77 -17.66 -28.92
C PHE A 377 29.49 -18.06 -29.67
N LEU A 378 28.32 -17.99 -29.03
CA LEU A 378 27.04 -18.27 -29.70
C LEU A 378 26.76 -17.28 -30.84
N HIS A 379 27.19 -16.01 -30.70
CA HIS A 379 27.04 -14.97 -31.72
C HIS A 379 28.03 -15.11 -32.89
N HIS A 380 29.31 -15.32 -32.61
CA HIS A 380 30.36 -15.35 -33.63
C HIS A 380 30.68 -16.74 -34.18
N GLY A 381 30.30 -17.80 -33.45
CA GLY A 381 30.58 -19.18 -33.79
C GLY A 381 32.07 -19.43 -34.06
N LYS A 382 32.40 -19.81 -35.29
CA LYS A 382 33.78 -20.09 -35.72
C LYS A 382 34.69 -18.85 -35.78
N GLN A 383 34.11 -17.66 -35.79
CA GLN A 383 34.85 -16.39 -35.80
C GLN A 383 35.17 -15.88 -34.38
N PHE A 384 34.74 -16.60 -33.34
CA PHE A 384 35.09 -16.26 -31.97
C PHE A 384 36.60 -16.36 -31.76
N ASP A 385 37.22 -15.24 -31.41
CA ASP A 385 38.65 -15.14 -31.12
C ASP A 385 38.87 -15.18 -29.60
N LEU A 386 39.41 -16.31 -29.13
CA LEU A 386 39.71 -16.51 -27.72
C LEU A 386 40.77 -15.52 -27.22
N ASP A 387 41.77 -15.20 -28.03
CA ASP A 387 42.87 -14.32 -27.61
C ASP A 387 42.38 -12.88 -27.47
N ALA A 388 41.63 -12.39 -28.46
CA ALA A 388 40.99 -11.07 -28.36
C ALA A 388 40.05 -10.96 -27.14
N PHE A 389 39.29 -12.02 -26.86
CA PHE A 389 38.42 -12.06 -25.68
C PHE A 389 39.22 -11.98 -24.37
N ILE A 390 40.30 -12.75 -24.24
CA ILE A 390 41.14 -12.75 -23.04
C ILE A 390 41.88 -11.41 -22.87
N GLU A 391 42.34 -10.81 -23.96
CA GLU A 391 42.93 -9.47 -23.96
C GLU A 391 41.94 -8.40 -23.47
N ALA A 392 40.66 -8.49 -23.89
CA ALA A 392 39.61 -7.59 -23.45
C ALA A 392 39.40 -7.59 -21.93
N LEU A 393 39.62 -8.73 -21.26
CA LEU A 393 39.50 -8.85 -19.80
C LEU A 393 40.64 -8.18 -19.02
N SER A 394 41.73 -7.77 -19.67
CA SER A 394 42.87 -7.08 -19.03
C SER A 394 43.43 -7.80 -17.78
N LEU A 395 43.58 -9.13 -17.88
CA LEU A 395 43.99 -9.99 -16.76
C LEU A 395 45.43 -9.73 -16.29
N ARG A 396 45.69 -10.03 -15.02
CA ARG A 396 47.05 -9.92 -14.45
C ARG A 396 48.01 -10.97 -15.04
N PRO A 397 49.33 -10.67 -15.09
CA PRO A 397 50.34 -11.63 -15.53
C PRO A 397 50.35 -12.90 -14.67
N VAL A 398 50.62 -14.05 -15.29
CA VAL A 398 50.67 -15.35 -14.62
C VAL A 398 51.87 -15.41 -13.66
N THR A 399 51.62 -15.77 -12.40
CA THR A 399 52.64 -16.00 -11.36
C THR A 399 52.78 -17.50 -11.06
N SER A 400 53.97 -17.97 -10.69
CA SER A 400 54.33 -19.40 -10.69
C SER A 400 53.65 -20.28 -9.63
N ASP A 401 53.14 -19.73 -8.52
CA ASP A 401 52.86 -20.54 -7.33
C ASP A 401 51.35 -20.69 -6.98
N ALA A 402 50.45 -19.99 -7.68
CA ALA A 402 49.00 -20.03 -7.44
C ALA A 402 48.20 -20.14 -8.76
N VAL A 403 46.95 -20.60 -8.69
CA VAL A 403 46.02 -20.56 -9.84
C VAL A 403 45.82 -19.10 -10.24
N SER A 404 46.33 -18.73 -11.41
CA SER A 404 46.22 -17.36 -11.93
C SER A 404 44.80 -17.05 -12.40
N GLU A 405 44.43 -15.77 -12.48
CA GLU A 405 43.13 -15.38 -13.07
C GLU A 405 43.00 -15.86 -14.52
N TYR A 406 44.12 -15.86 -15.26
CA TYR A 406 44.22 -16.38 -16.62
C TYR A 406 43.94 -17.90 -16.69
N GLU A 407 44.60 -18.70 -15.86
CA GLU A 407 44.32 -20.14 -15.74
C GLU A 407 42.84 -20.36 -15.37
N ARG A 408 42.32 -19.55 -14.45
CA ARG A 408 40.96 -19.70 -13.95
C ARG A 408 39.90 -19.47 -15.02
N ILE A 409 40.01 -18.38 -15.77
CA ILE A 409 39.02 -18.07 -16.82
C ILE A 409 39.06 -19.11 -17.93
N LEU A 410 40.24 -19.59 -18.32
CA LEU A 410 40.37 -20.66 -19.32
C LEU A 410 39.63 -21.92 -18.88
N ILE A 411 39.75 -22.31 -17.60
CA ILE A 411 39.04 -23.46 -17.05
C ILE A 411 37.52 -23.26 -17.04
N GLU A 412 37.02 -22.07 -16.69
CA GLU A 412 35.58 -21.82 -16.73
C GLU A 412 35.03 -21.81 -18.17
N ILE A 413 35.75 -21.21 -19.13
CA ILE A 413 35.36 -21.24 -20.54
C ILE A 413 35.39 -22.68 -21.07
N LEU A 414 36.45 -23.44 -20.76
CA LEU A 414 36.61 -24.84 -21.13
C LEU A 414 35.44 -25.68 -20.63
N ALA A 415 34.99 -25.46 -19.39
CA ALA A 415 33.85 -26.16 -18.82
C ALA A 415 32.52 -25.73 -19.44
N THR A 416 32.35 -24.44 -19.76
CA THR A 416 31.07 -23.84 -20.18
C THR A 416 30.75 -24.03 -21.66
N ILE A 417 31.75 -24.04 -22.55
CA ILE A 417 31.55 -24.09 -24.00
C ILE A 417 31.92 -25.47 -24.55
N ASP A 418 30.93 -26.20 -25.09
CA ASP A 418 31.16 -27.47 -25.78
C ASP A 418 31.52 -27.23 -27.26
N ASN A 419 32.81 -27.04 -27.53
CA ASN A 419 33.34 -26.95 -28.89
C ASN A 419 34.72 -27.59 -29.01
N GLU A 420 34.90 -28.47 -30.00
CA GLU A 420 36.16 -29.23 -30.15
C GLU A 420 37.38 -28.36 -30.45
N LEU A 421 37.24 -27.37 -31.35
CA LEU A 421 38.35 -26.50 -31.75
C LEU A 421 38.78 -25.60 -30.59
N LEU A 422 37.82 -24.95 -29.94
CA LEU A 422 38.08 -24.09 -28.80
C LEU A 422 38.65 -24.88 -27.61
N ARG A 423 38.13 -26.09 -27.36
CA ARG A 423 38.66 -27.01 -26.34
C ARG A 423 40.14 -27.29 -26.57
N LYS A 424 40.55 -27.64 -27.80
CA LYS A 424 41.96 -27.89 -28.15
C LYS A 424 42.83 -26.66 -27.92
N GLN A 425 42.37 -25.48 -28.35
CA GLN A 425 43.09 -24.22 -28.13
C GLN A 425 43.27 -23.89 -26.64
N ILE A 426 42.23 -24.08 -25.83
CA ILE A 426 42.30 -23.81 -24.39
C ILE A 426 43.24 -24.79 -23.69
N ILE A 427 43.16 -26.10 -24.02
CA ILE A 427 44.06 -27.11 -23.46
C ILE A 427 45.52 -26.79 -23.79
N GLU A 428 45.81 -26.42 -25.05
CA GLU A 428 47.16 -26.00 -25.45
C GLU A 428 47.64 -24.79 -24.63
N LYS A 429 46.80 -23.78 -24.41
CA LYS A 429 47.14 -22.60 -23.60
C LYS A 429 47.30 -22.90 -22.10
N LEU A 430 46.63 -23.93 -21.57
CA LEU A 430 46.80 -24.38 -20.19
C LEU A 430 48.12 -25.14 -20.00
N GLU A 431 48.48 -26.00 -20.96
CA GLU A 431 49.65 -26.89 -20.85
C GLU A 431 50.97 -26.22 -21.26
N THR A 432 50.90 -25.11 -22.01
CA THR A 432 52.08 -24.34 -22.46
C THR A 432 52.35 -23.09 -21.60
N HIS A 433 53.54 -22.50 -21.76
CA HIS A 433 53.89 -21.23 -21.09
C HIS A 433 52.94 -20.11 -21.57
N PRO A 434 52.39 -19.25 -20.68
CA PRO A 434 52.85 -18.97 -19.32
C PRO A 434 52.23 -19.80 -18.19
N VAL A 435 51.26 -20.67 -18.45
CA VAL A 435 50.55 -21.44 -17.41
C VAL A 435 51.30 -22.74 -17.06
N GLY A 436 51.59 -23.59 -18.05
CA GLY A 436 52.36 -24.83 -17.87
C GLY A 436 51.69 -25.87 -16.97
N ARG A 437 50.36 -25.90 -16.88
CA ARG A 437 49.59 -26.77 -16.00
C ARG A 437 49.25 -28.08 -16.73
N LEU A 438 49.85 -29.19 -16.29
CA LEU A 438 49.58 -30.53 -16.84
C LEU A 438 48.57 -31.34 -16.02
N ASP A 439 48.36 -30.98 -14.74
CA ASP A 439 47.46 -31.66 -13.80
C ASP A 439 46.07 -31.01 -13.73
N TRP A 440 45.73 -30.12 -14.67
CA TRP A 440 44.48 -29.33 -14.66
C TRP A 440 43.22 -30.19 -14.60
N MET A 441 43.26 -31.41 -15.13
CA MET A 441 42.20 -32.40 -15.12
C MET A 441 41.80 -32.87 -13.71
N LYS A 442 42.79 -33.08 -12.83
CA LYS A 442 42.62 -33.63 -11.47
C LYS A 442 42.52 -32.53 -10.42
N LYS A 443 42.97 -31.32 -10.75
CA LYS A 443 42.97 -30.16 -9.87
C LYS A 443 41.55 -29.67 -9.59
N GLU A 444 41.33 -29.20 -8.36
CA GLU A 444 40.10 -28.53 -7.98
C GLU A 444 40.19 -27.01 -8.18
N TYR A 445 39.13 -26.45 -8.74
CA TYR A 445 38.93 -25.02 -8.95
C TYR A 445 37.68 -24.62 -8.15
N GLU A 446 37.86 -23.91 -7.03
CA GLU A 446 36.80 -23.62 -6.04
C GLU A 446 36.15 -24.90 -5.47
N GLY A 447 36.97 -25.89 -5.11
CA GLY A 447 36.50 -27.15 -4.50
C GLY A 447 35.73 -28.06 -5.45
N LYS A 448 35.81 -27.81 -6.77
CA LYS A 448 35.19 -28.64 -7.82
C LYS A 448 36.19 -28.96 -8.91
N THR A 449 36.18 -30.20 -9.38
CA THR A 449 36.97 -30.61 -10.54
C THR A 449 36.37 -30.06 -11.83
N VAL A 450 37.19 -29.96 -12.89
CA VAL A 450 36.75 -29.54 -14.23
C VAL A 450 35.65 -30.46 -14.76
N PHE A 451 35.70 -31.75 -14.45
CA PHE A 451 34.66 -32.72 -14.80
C PHE A 451 33.28 -32.37 -14.22
N LEU A 452 33.21 -32.03 -12.92
CA LEU A 452 31.94 -31.65 -12.29
C LEU A 452 31.43 -30.29 -12.80
N LYS A 453 32.34 -29.37 -13.17
CA LYS A 453 31.98 -28.12 -13.86
C LYS A 453 31.43 -28.40 -15.26
N ALA A 454 32.04 -29.31 -16.02
CA ALA A 454 31.54 -29.71 -17.33
C ALA A 454 30.12 -30.29 -17.24
N ALA A 455 29.82 -31.09 -16.21
CA ALA A 455 28.48 -31.60 -15.95
C ALA A 455 27.47 -30.50 -15.59
N LYS A 456 27.88 -29.47 -14.84
CA LYS A 456 27.06 -28.29 -14.52
C LYS A 456 26.58 -27.57 -15.79
N TYR A 457 27.45 -27.43 -16.79
CA TYR A 457 27.16 -26.70 -18.03
C TYR A 457 26.73 -27.60 -19.21
N GLY A 458 26.71 -28.92 -19.03
CA GLY A 458 26.29 -29.87 -20.05
C GLY A 458 27.30 -30.10 -21.18
N ASN A 459 28.60 -29.91 -20.92
CA ASN A 459 29.68 -30.05 -21.92
C ASN A 459 30.05 -31.52 -22.14
N LEU A 460 29.26 -32.20 -22.98
CA LEU A 460 29.40 -33.62 -23.31
C LEU A 460 30.76 -33.93 -23.93
N GLY A 461 31.25 -33.09 -24.84
CA GLY A 461 32.53 -33.35 -25.50
C GLY A 461 33.72 -33.31 -24.52
N LEU A 462 33.64 -32.49 -23.47
CA LEU A 462 34.65 -32.48 -22.41
C LEU A 462 34.48 -33.68 -21.47
N ILE A 463 33.26 -34.02 -21.07
CA ILE A 463 32.95 -35.21 -20.24
C ILE A 463 33.50 -36.49 -20.89
N LYS A 464 33.33 -36.65 -22.22
CA LYS A 464 33.84 -37.78 -23.00
C LYS A 464 35.36 -37.92 -22.93
N LEU A 465 36.09 -36.80 -22.83
CA LEU A 465 37.54 -36.79 -22.72
C LEU A 465 38.02 -37.41 -21.39
N PHE A 466 37.20 -37.31 -20.34
CA PHE A 466 37.51 -37.80 -19.00
C PHE A 466 37.14 -39.27 -18.75
N GLU A 467 36.53 -39.96 -19.73
CA GLU A 467 35.91 -41.26 -19.51
C GLU A 467 36.83 -42.30 -18.89
N ASP A 468 38.10 -42.36 -19.29
CA ASP A 468 39.04 -43.39 -18.86
C ASP A 468 39.85 -43.05 -17.62
N GLU A 469 39.80 -41.80 -17.15
CA GLU A 469 40.71 -41.30 -16.11
C GLU A 469 40.11 -41.20 -14.71
N LEU A 470 38.77 -41.28 -14.57
CA LEU A 470 38.07 -40.97 -13.32
C LEU A 470 37.40 -42.20 -12.68
N ALA A 471 37.30 -42.15 -11.35
CA ALA A 471 36.60 -43.16 -10.56
C ALA A 471 35.06 -43.04 -10.72
N PRO A 472 34.31 -44.16 -10.60
CA PRO A 472 32.83 -44.20 -10.70
C PRO A 472 32.08 -43.14 -9.88
N GLU A 473 32.56 -42.82 -8.68
CA GLU A 473 31.93 -41.86 -7.76
C GLU A 473 31.79 -40.43 -8.34
N PHE A 474 32.67 -40.03 -9.25
CA PHE A 474 32.60 -38.73 -9.91
C PHE A 474 31.45 -38.69 -10.93
N PHE A 475 31.15 -39.81 -11.59
CA PHE A 475 30.07 -39.91 -12.58
C PHE A 475 28.69 -39.79 -11.93
N ASN A 476 28.48 -40.41 -10.77
CA ASN A 476 27.23 -40.25 -10.00
C ASN A 476 26.99 -38.79 -9.59
N LYS A 477 28.03 -38.14 -9.04
CA LYS A 477 27.97 -36.71 -8.66
C LYS A 477 27.71 -35.82 -9.88
N ALA A 478 28.35 -36.11 -11.01
CA ALA A 478 28.13 -35.40 -12.26
C ALA A 478 26.69 -35.53 -12.77
N ALA A 479 26.10 -36.72 -12.75
CA ALA A 479 24.71 -36.95 -13.14
C ALA A 479 23.73 -36.15 -12.27
N LEU A 480 23.96 -36.12 -10.95
CA LEU A 480 23.13 -35.34 -10.02
C LEU A 480 23.26 -33.82 -10.25
N ILE A 481 24.47 -33.33 -10.50
CA ILE A 481 24.71 -31.91 -10.82
C ILE A 481 24.03 -31.56 -12.15
N ALA A 482 24.22 -32.37 -13.18
CA ALA A 482 23.58 -32.17 -14.49
C ALA A 482 22.05 -32.13 -14.37
N ALA A 483 21.45 -33.01 -13.56
CA ALA A 483 20.00 -33.01 -13.32
C ALA A 483 19.52 -31.73 -12.62
N LYS A 484 20.26 -31.21 -11.64
CA LYS A 484 19.92 -29.96 -10.94
C LYS A 484 20.04 -28.73 -11.83
N GLU A 485 20.97 -28.75 -12.77
CA GLU A 485 21.26 -27.66 -13.70
C GLU A 485 20.51 -27.82 -15.04
N ASN A 486 19.54 -28.74 -15.10
CA ASN A 486 18.67 -29.03 -16.26
C ASN A 486 19.43 -29.49 -17.53
N GLN A 487 20.59 -30.12 -17.38
CA GLN A 487 21.43 -30.63 -18.48
C GLN A 487 21.04 -32.06 -18.86
N TRP A 488 19.81 -32.24 -19.36
CA TRP A 488 19.20 -33.57 -19.53
C TRP A 488 19.90 -34.47 -20.55
N SER A 489 20.48 -33.93 -21.62
CA SER A 489 21.30 -34.72 -22.55
C SER A 489 22.57 -35.26 -21.88
N THR A 490 23.11 -34.53 -20.91
CA THR A 490 24.25 -34.99 -20.10
C THR A 490 23.82 -36.05 -19.09
N VAL A 491 22.64 -35.89 -18.47
CA VAL A 491 22.06 -36.92 -17.60
C VAL A 491 21.83 -38.23 -18.37
N ASP A 492 21.20 -38.17 -19.55
CA ASP A 492 20.97 -39.34 -20.40
C ASP A 492 22.29 -40.04 -20.76
N TYR A 493 23.29 -39.26 -21.16
CA TYR A 493 24.61 -39.80 -21.48
C TYR A 493 25.27 -40.48 -20.29
N LEU A 494 25.38 -39.78 -19.16
CA LEU A 494 26.05 -40.27 -17.96
C LEU A 494 25.35 -41.51 -17.40
N ALA A 495 24.01 -41.54 -17.41
CA ALA A 495 23.23 -42.66 -16.90
C ALA A 495 23.37 -43.94 -17.74
N ARG A 496 23.82 -43.85 -19.00
CA ARG A 496 24.07 -45.00 -19.89
C ARG A 496 25.48 -45.57 -19.79
N LEU A 497 26.40 -44.92 -19.06
CA LEU A 497 27.76 -45.40 -18.91
C LEU A 497 27.83 -46.52 -17.86
N ASP A 498 28.56 -47.60 -18.17
CA ASP A 498 28.79 -48.74 -17.26
C ASP A 498 29.45 -48.32 -15.93
N LYS A 499 30.17 -47.19 -15.93
CA LYS A 499 30.85 -46.64 -14.75
C LYS A 499 29.89 -45.92 -13.80
N THR A 500 28.66 -45.61 -14.21
CA THR A 500 27.68 -44.85 -13.41
C THR A 500 26.79 -45.80 -12.61
N LEU A 501 27.07 -45.92 -11.30
CA LEU A 501 26.37 -46.83 -10.40
C LEU A 501 25.56 -46.02 -9.38
N LEU A 502 24.40 -45.51 -9.81
CA LEU A 502 23.55 -44.67 -8.98
C LEU A 502 22.95 -45.46 -7.81
N THR A 503 23.01 -44.87 -6.62
CA THR A 503 22.27 -45.35 -5.45
C THR A 503 20.78 -45.01 -5.56
N GLN A 504 19.94 -45.70 -4.79
CA GLN A 504 18.50 -45.42 -4.78
C GLN A 504 18.16 -43.97 -4.42
N ASP A 505 18.87 -43.35 -3.46
CA ASP A 505 18.67 -41.92 -3.11
C ASP A 505 19.02 -41.00 -4.30
N GLU A 506 20.12 -41.27 -4.99
CA GLU A 506 20.53 -40.48 -6.15
C GLU A 506 19.52 -40.60 -7.30
N ILE A 507 19.00 -41.81 -7.57
CA ILE A 507 17.94 -42.04 -8.55
C ILE A 507 16.68 -41.26 -8.16
N THR A 508 16.20 -41.38 -6.92
CA THR A 508 15.00 -40.65 -6.45
C THR A 508 15.16 -39.14 -6.64
N ARG A 509 16.35 -38.59 -6.37
CA ARG A 509 16.63 -37.15 -6.56
C ARG A 509 16.64 -36.74 -8.03
N ILE A 510 17.25 -37.55 -8.91
CA ILE A 510 17.27 -37.29 -10.36
C ILE A 510 15.85 -37.39 -10.92
N VAL A 511 15.08 -38.40 -10.54
CA VAL A 511 13.68 -38.61 -10.96
C VAL A 511 12.80 -37.42 -10.53
N ARG A 512 12.98 -36.89 -9.31
CA ARG A 512 12.26 -35.68 -8.88
C ARG A 512 12.60 -34.46 -9.74
N CYS A 513 13.89 -34.22 -10.03
CA CYS A 513 14.29 -33.15 -10.92
C CYS A 513 13.72 -33.36 -12.34
N ALA A 514 13.72 -34.59 -12.83
CA ALA A 514 13.20 -34.95 -14.14
C ALA A 514 11.69 -34.72 -14.21
N ALA A 515 10.95 -35.05 -13.15
CA ALA A 515 9.52 -34.80 -13.06
C ALA A 515 9.18 -33.31 -13.03
N GLN A 516 9.97 -32.52 -12.30
CA GLN A 516 9.87 -31.07 -12.27
C GLN A 516 10.08 -30.42 -13.65
N GLN A 517 10.81 -31.08 -14.56
CA GLN A 517 11.14 -30.58 -15.91
C GLN A 517 10.45 -31.35 -17.04
N GLY A 518 9.54 -32.28 -16.73
CA GLY A 518 8.80 -33.05 -17.73
C GLY A 518 9.61 -34.11 -18.49
N GLN A 519 10.74 -34.57 -17.97
CA GLN A 519 11.68 -35.49 -18.64
C GLN A 519 11.30 -36.96 -18.46
N VAL A 520 10.15 -37.35 -19.02
CA VAL A 520 9.60 -38.71 -18.88
C VAL A 520 10.53 -39.81 -19.42
N ASN A 521 11.32 -39.53 -20.46
CA ASN A 521 12.24 -40.51 -21.06
C ASN A 521 13.37 -40.89 -20.09
N ILE A 522 13.88 -39.92 -19.31
CA ILE A 522 14.92 -40.18 -18.29
C ILE A 522 14.32 -41.02 -17.17
N ILE A 523 13.11 -40.68 -16.74
CA ILE A 523 12.39 -41.42 -15.70
C ILE A 523 12.20 -42.89 -16.13
N GLN A 524 11.72 -43.12 -17.36
CA GLN A 524 11.57 -44.46 -17.94
C GLN A 524 12.90 -45.22 -17.99
N PHE A 525 13.95 -44.59 -18.54
CA PHE A 525 15.26 -45.21 -18.66
C PHE A 525 15.83 -45.64 -17.30
N LEU A 526 15.72 -44.78 -16.27
CA LEU A 526 16.21 -45.09 -14.94
C LEU A 526 15.44 -46.25 -14.30
N TYR A 527 14.13 -46.35 -14.55
CA TYR A 527 13.33 -47.48 -14.08
C TYR A 527 13.71 -48.79 -14.76
N ASP A 528 13.81 -48.80 -16.10
CA ASP A 528 14.10 -50.00 -16.88
C ASP A 528 15.51 -50.54 -16.62
N THR A 529 16.48 -49.64 -16.37
CA THR A 529 17.90 -49.99 -16.28
C THR A 529 18.33 -50.35 -14.85
N TYR A 530 17.80 -49.66 -13.84
CA TYR A 530 18.25 -49.81 -12.44
C TYR A 530 17.28 -50.61 -11.55
N ASP A 531 16.22 -51.21 -12.12
CA ASP A 531 15.17 -51.94 -11.38
C ASP A 531 14.61 -51.14 -10.18
N TYR A 532 14.53 -49.82 -10.34
CA TYR A 532 14.08 -48.91 -9.29
C TYR A 532 12.56 -49.00 -9.14
N LEU A 533 12.10 -49.44 -7.96
CA LEU A 533 10.69 -49.54 -7.61
C LEU A 533 10.31 -48.42 -6.62
N PRO A 534 9.67 -47.33 -7.08
CA PRO A 534 9.32 -46.22 -6.21
C PRO A 534 8.19 -46.62 -5.27
N SER A 535 8.30 -46.21 -4.01
CA SER A 535 7.23 -46.34 -3.03
C SER A 535 6.05 -45.41 -3.38
N THR A 536 4.87 -45.73 -2.84
CA THR A 536 3.67 -44.88 -3.01
C THR A 536 3.87 -43.44 -2.51
N ALA A 537 4.72 -43.24 -1.51
CA ALA A 537 5.08 -41.91 -1.00
C ALA A 537 5.99 -41.15 -1.97
N GLU A 538 6.98 -41.83 -2.57
CA GLU A 538 7.84 -41.23 -3.59
C GLU A 538 7.02 -40.85 -4.84
N ILE A 539 6.11 -41.72 -5.30
CA ILE A 539 5.21 -41.42 -6.42
C ILE A 539 4.37 -40.17 -6.11
N ALA A 540 3.86 -40.02 -4.88
CA ALA A 540 3.14 -38.81 -4.50
C ALA A 540 4.01 -37.57 -4.67
N THR A 541 5.25 -37.58 -4.15
CA THR A 541 6.17 -36.44 -4.30
C THR A 541 6.53 -36.15 -5.76
N ILE A 542 6.72 -37.19 -6.58
CA ILE A 542 7.02 -37.04 -8.00
C ILE A 542 5.85 -36.40 -8.75
N LEU A 543 4.62 -36.84 -8.44
CA LEU A 543 3.41 -36.26 -8.98
C LEU A 543 3.22 -34.81 -8.52
N GLU A 544 3.52 -34.47 -7.26
CA GLU A 544 3.49 -33.09 -6.75
C GLU A 544 4.39 -32.16 -7.58
N GLU A 545 5.64 -32.57 -7.85
CA GLU A 545 6.58 -31.79 -8.66
C GLU A 545 6.10 -31.62 -10.10
N ALA A 546 5.61 -32.70 -10.72
CA ALA A 546 5.08 -32.66 -12.09
C ALA A 546 3.80 -31.81 -12.22
N ILE A 547 2.88 -31.91 -11.25
CA ILE A 547 1.63 -31.15 -11.20
C ILE A 547 1.92 -29.67 -11.01
N THR A 548 2.81 -29.31 -10.08
CA THR A 548 3.16 -27.91 -9.80
C THR A 548 3.73 -27.21 -11.03
N ASN A 549 4.38 -27.95 -11.93
CA ASN A 549 4.98 -27.44 -13.17
C ASN A 549 4.14 -27.79 -14.43
N ASN A 550 2.90 -28.28 -14.26
CA ASN A 550 1.96 -28.62 -15.35
C ASN A 550 2.51 -29.61 -16.40
N HIS A 551 3.26 -30.63 -15.98
CA HIS A 551 3.84 -31.65 -16.86
C HIS A 551 2.92 -32.89 -17.02
N LEU A 552 1.94 -32.78 -17.91
CA LEU A 552 0.96 -33.85 -18.19
C LEU A 552 1.60 -35.18 -18.61
N ASN A 553 2.70 -35.15 -19.37
CA ASN A 553 3.37 -36.36 -19.84
C ASN A 553 3.89 -37.25 -18.70
N VAL A 554 4.47 -36.65 -17.65
CA VAL A 554 4.95 -37.37 -16.47
C VAL A 554 3.78 -37.91 -15.66
N VAL A 555 2.74 -37.09 -15.44
CA VAL A 555 1.53 -37.54 -14.72
C VAL A 555 0.87 -38.71 -15.45
N THR A 556 0.73 -38.61 -16.78
CA THR A 556 0.16 -39.66 -17.62
C THR A 556 0.94 -40.96 -17.50
N TYR A 557 2.27 -40.88 -17.54
CA TYR A 557 3.14 -42.05 -17.39
C TYR A 557 2.89 -42.80 -16.08
N PHE A 558 2.85 -42.11 -14.94
CA PHE A 558 2.61 -42.78 -13.65
C PHE A 558 1.19 -43.35 -13.52
N TYR A 559 0.17 -42.72 -14.14
CA TYR A 559 -1.19 -43.25 -14.13
C TYR A 559 -1.41 -44.46 -15.04
N GLN A 560 -0.58 -44.62 -16.07
CA GLN A 560 -0.65 -45.74 -17.02
C GLN A 560 0.32 -46.88 -16.68
N SER A 561 1.31 -46.62 -15.83
CA SER A 561 2.32 -47.58 -15.40
C SER A 561 1.77 -48.58 -14.38
N PRO A 562 2.41 -49.76 -14.19
CA PRO A 562 1.97 -50.78 -13.24
C PRO A 562 2.20 -50.41 -11.77
N PHE A 563 2.72 -49.20 -11.49
CA PHE A 563 3.01 -48.76 -10.13
C PHE A 563 1.75 -48.59 -9.28
N ALA A 564 1.87 -48.91 -7.99
CA ALA A 564 0.80 -48.62 -7.04
C ALA A 564 0.67 -47.10 -6.86
N LEU A 565 -0.45 -46.53 -7.28
CA LEU A 565 -0.74 -45.11 -7.06
C LEU A 565 -1.01 -44.81 -5.58
N PRO A 566 -0.84 -43.54 -5.15
CA PRO A 566 -1.15 -43.12 -3.78
C PRO A 566 -2.61 -43.37 -3.38
N LYS A 567 -2.87 -43.43 -2.07
CA LYS A 567 -4.23 -43.57 -1.52
C LYS A 567 -5.12 -42.40 -1.95
N GLN A 568 -6.43 -42.62 -1.98
CA GLN A 568 -7.43 -41.62 -2.40
C GLN A 568 -7.31 -40.25 -1.71
N SER A 569 -6.94 -40.21 -0.43
CA SER A 569 -6.73 -38.94 0.29
C SER A 569 -5.60 -38.10 -0.34
N VAL A 570 -4.52 -38.76 -0.76
CA VAL A 570 -3.38 -38.13 -1.43
C VAL A 570 -3.77 -37.72 -2.85
N ILE A 571 -4.49 -38.57 -3.58
CA ILE A 571 -5.03 -38.23 -4.92
C ILE A 571 -5.91 -36.96 -4.87
N ASN A 572 -6.80 -36.85 -3.88
CA ASN A 572 -7.62 -35.65 -3.69
C ASN A 572 -6.75 -34.42 -3.38
N SER A 573 -5.66 -34.59 -2.62
CA SER A 573 -4.68 -33.53 -2.34
C SER A 573 -3.94 -33.09 -3.60
N LEU A 574 -3.46 -34.03 -4.41
CA LEU A 574 -2.78 -33.78 -5.68
C LEU A 574 -3.70 -33.04 -6.67
N PHE A 575 -4.98 -33.40 -6.69
CA PHE A 575 -5.96 -32.68 -7.51
C PHE A 575 -6.16 -31.23 -7.04
N ASN A 576 -6.28 -30.99 -5.72
CA ASN A 576 -6.36 -29.63 -5.19
C ASN A 576 -5.08 -28.84 -5.49
N LEU A 577 -3.91 -29.46 -5.40
CA LEU A 577 -2.63 -28.87 -5.80
C LEU A 577 -2.65 -28.45 -7.28
N ALA A 578 -3.20 -29.28 -8.17
CA ALA A 578 -3.34 -28.94 -9.59
C ALA A 578 -4.21 -27.69 -9.80
N ILE A 579 -5.26 -27.51 -9.00
CA ILE A 579 -6.15 -26.34 -9.04
C ILE A 579 -5.45 -25.08 -8.48
N GLU A 580 -4.66 -25.25 -7.43
CA GLU A 580 -3.87 -24.17 -6.83
C GLU A 580 -2.77 -23.68 -7.78
N ALA A 581 -2.02 -24.62 -8.37
CA ALA A 581 -0.95 -24.37 -9.34
C ALA A 581 -1.45 -24.01 -10.75
N GLU A 582 -2.77 -24.05 -10.99
CA GLU A 582 -3.39 -23.79 -12.29
C GLU A 582 -2.84 -24.68 -13.42
N ALA A 583 -2.61 -25.95 -13.11
CA ALA A 583 -2.13 -26.97 -14.04
C ALA A 583 -3.25 -27.41 -15.01
N ILE A 584 -3.60 -26.51 -15.95
CA ILE A 584 -4.77 -26.63 -16.84
C ILE A 584 -4.78 -27.93 -17.64
N ASP A 585 -3.62 -28.44 -18.06
CA ASP A 585 -3.55 -29.66 -18.88
C ASP A 585 -3.69 -30.92 -18.02
N VAL A 586 -3.27 -30.85 -16.76
CA VAL A 586 -3.29 -31.99 -15.82
C VAL A 586 -4.66 -32.17 -15.17
N ILE A 587 -5.39 -31.08 -14.89
CA ILE A 587 -6.70 -31.11 -14.23
C ILE A 587 -7.72 -32.04 -14.94
N PRO A 588 -7.96 -31.93 -16.26
CA PRO A 588 -8.88 -32.82 -16.97
C PRO A 588 -8.43 -34.28 -16.87
N PHE A 589 -7.14 -34.54 -17.08
CA PHE A 589 -6.61 -35.89 -17.09
C PHE A 589 -6.82 -36.60 -15.75
N ILE A 590 -6.45 -35.96 -14.64
CA ILE A 590 -6.63 -36.53 -13.30
C ILE A 590 -8.13 -36.68 -12.97
N ALA A 591 -8.98 -35.76 -13.42
CA ALA A 591 -10.42 -35.82 -13.15
C ALA A 591 -11.15 -36.91 -13.96
N GLU A 592 -10.69 -37.22 -15.17
CA GLU A 592 -11.36 -38.12 -16.11
C GLU A 592 -10.82 -39.55 -16.13
N THR A 593 -9.64 -39.79 -15.54
CA THR A 593 -9.04 -41.13 -15.46
C THR A 593 -10.00 -42.17 -14.87
N GLY A 594 -9.98 -43.39 -15.43
CA GLY A 594 -10.87 -44.46 -15.01
C GLY A 594 -10.58 -45.00 -13.60
N VAL A 595 -9.32 -44.93 -13.16
CA VAL A 595 -8.85 -45.47 -11.87
C VAL A 595 -8.14 -44.37 -11.09
N ASN A 596 -8.36 -44.29 -9.78
CA ASN A 596 -7.73 -43.28 -8.90
C ASN A 596 -8.03 -41.83 -9.33
N LYS A 597 -9.27 -41.56 -9.75
CA LYS A 597 -9.78 -40.19 -9.95
C LYS A 597 -10.12 -39.53 -8.61
N PRO A 598 -10.08 -38.18 -8.51
CA PRO A 598 -10.52 -37.47 -7.31
C PRO A 598 -12.00 -37.72 -7.07
N THR A 599 -12.39 -37.69 -5.79
CA THR A 599 -13.81 -37.85 -5.44
C THR A 599 -14.63 -36.69 -6.00
N LEU A 600 -15.88 -36.96 -6.40
CA LEU A 600 -16.79 -35.92 -6.90
C LEU A 600 -16.91 -34.73 -5.93
N PHE A 601 -16.96 -35.01 -4.62
CA PHE A 601 -16.96 -33.97 -3.59
C PHE A 601 -15.72 -33.06 -3.66
N THR A 602 -14.54 -33.62 -3.94
CA THR A 602 -13.30 -32.83 -4.10
C THR A 602 -13.39 -31.93 -5.32
N VAL A 603 -13.88 -32.46 -6.45
CA VAL A 603 -14.07 -31.68 -7.68
C VAL A 603 -15.07 -30.54 -7.49
N GLU A 604 -16.20 -30.82 -6.83
CA GLU A 604 -17.23 -29.82 -6.52
C GLU A 604 -16.71 -28.72 -5.59
N LYS A 605 -15.94 -29.08 -4.56
CA LYS A 605 -15.30 -28.11 -3.66
C LYS A 605 -14.26 -27.26 -4.40
N ALA A 606 -13.44 -27.88 -5.25
CA ALA A 606 -12.46 -27.17 -6.07
C ALA A 606 -13.14 -26.20 -7.04
N PHE A 607 -14.27 -26.61 -7.63
CA PHE A 607 -15.09 -25.75 -8.49
C PHE A 607 -15.67 -24.55 -7.74
N GLU A 608 -16.22 -24.74 -6.54
CA GLU A 608 -16.68 -23.63 -5.69
C GLU A 608 -15.53 -22.68 -5.34
N GLN A 609 -14.36 -23.21 -4.96
CA GLN A 609 -13.18 -22.40 -4.66
C GLN A 609 -12.67 -21.63 -5.89
N ALA A 610 -12.60 -22.27 -7.05
CA ALA A 610 -12.22 -21.62 -8.31
C ALA A 610 -13.20 -20.49 -8.67
N THR A 611 -14.50 -20.70 -8.42
CA THR A 611 -15.54 -19.70 -8.62
C THR A 611 -15.33 -18.48 -7.73
N PHE A 612 -15.09 -18.68 -6.43
CA PHE A 612 -14.90 -17.59 -5.47
C PHE A 612 -13.57 -16.85 -5.66
N ASN A 613 -12.56 -17.54 -6.18
CA ASN A 613 -11.26 -16.95 -6.52
C ASN A 613 -11.22 -16.40 -7.96
N GLN A 614 -12.34 -16.43 -8.70
CA GLN A 614 -12.46 -15.94 -10.09
C GLN A 614 -11.45 -16.58 -11.08
N LYS A 615 -11.10 -17.86 -10.87
CA LYS A 615 -10.21 -18.63 -11.76
C LYS A 615 -10.97 -19.16 -12.99
N LEU A 616 -11.28 -18.28 -13.93
CA LEU A 616 -12.21 -18.55 -15.05
C LEU A 616 -11.86 -19.78 -15.89
N LYS A 617 -10.58 -19.96 -16.24
CA LYS A 617 -10.14 -21.13 -17.03
C LYS A 617 -10.44 -22.43 -16.30
N ILE A 618 -10.19 -22.49 -15.00
CA ILE A 618 -10.48 -23.69 -14.18
C ILE A 618 -11.98 -23.94 -14.10
N ILE A 619 -12.80 -22.91 -13.92
CA ILE A 619 -14.27 -23.05 -13.93
C ILE A 619 -14.73 -23.72 -15.23
N GLN A 620 -14.25 -23.22 -16.38
CA GLN A 620 -14.55 -23.78 -17.70
C GLN A 620 -14.06 -25.22 -17.83
N THR A 621 -12.81 -25.48 -17.44
CA THR A 621 -12.21 -26.81 -17.47
C THR A 621 -13.01 -27.83 -16.66
N LEU A 622 -13.43 -27.47 -15.44
CA LEU A 622 -14.20 -28.38 -14.57
C LEU A 622 -15.63 -28.60 -15.07
N CYS A 623 -16.27 -27.59 -15.66
CA CYS A 623 -17.59 -27.75 -16.27
C CYS A 623 -17.58 -28.66 -17.50
N ASN A 624 -16.49 -28.65 -18.27
CA ASN A 624 -16.36 -29.42 -19.51
C ASN A 624 -15.92 -30.89 -19.29
N LEU A 625 -15.80 -31.36 -18.05
CA LEU A 625 -15.40 -32.74 -17.76
C LEU A 625 -16.48 -33.74 -18.18
N SER A 626 -16.06 -34.85 -18.79
CA SER A 626 -16.98 -35.84 -19.36
C SER A 626 -17.61 -36.75 -18.30
N SER A 627 -16.84 -37.16 -17.28
CA SER A 627 -17.22 -38.23 -16.35
C SER A 627 -17.26 -37.83 -14.87
N ASN A 628 -16.65 -36.70 -14.51
CA ASN A 628 -16.51 -36.24 -13.12
C ASN A 628 -16.81 -34.73 -12.99
N ALA A 629 -17.63 -34.17 -13.88
CA ALA A 629 -18.05 -32.78 -13.81
C ALA A 629 -18.85 -32.48 -12.53
N PRO A 630 -18.77 -31.25 -11.99
CA PRO A 630 -19.63 -30.79 -10.91
C PRO A 630 -21.12 -30.97 -11.27
N ARG A 631 -21.93 -31.42 -10.31
CA ARG A 631 -23.38 -31.56 -10.53
C ARG A 631 -24.01 -30.19 -10.78
N SER A 632 -25.06 -30.17 -11.62
CA SER A 632 -25.85 -28.97 -11.92
C SER A 632 -26.25 -28.18 -10.67
N ILE A 633 -26.68 -28.86 -9.60
CA ILE A 633 -27.07 -28.21 -8.34
C ILE A 633 -25.93 -27.40 -7.69
N ILE A 634 -24.69 -27.86 -7.82
CA ILE A 634 -23.50 -27.17 -7.30
C ILE A 634 -23.14 -25.97 -8.18
N ILE A 635 -23.21 -26.15 -9.51
CA ILE A 635 -23.00 -25.06 -10.47
C ILE A 635 -24.01 -23.93 -10.22
N GLU A 636 -25.28 -24.27 -10.08
CA GLU A 636 -26.34 -23.30 -9.80
C GLU A 636 -26.16 -22.59 -8.45
N ARG A 637 -25.80 -23.33 -7.40
CA ARG A 637 -25.51 -22.77 -6.08
C ARG A 637 -24.31 -21.82 -6.13
N ALA A 638 -23.23 -22.21 -6.82
CA ALA A 638 -22.03 -21.39 -6.97
C ALA A 638 -22.33 -20.11 -7.75
N PHE A 639 -23.15 -20.18 -8.79
CA PHE A 639 -23.63 -19.01 -9.54
C PHE A 639 -24.40 -18.03 -8.66
N ILE A 640 -25.39 -18.51 -7.90
CA ILE A 640 -26.17 -17.66 -6.98
C ILE A 640 -25.23 -17.01 -5.96
N LYS A 641 -24.29 -17.79 -5.40
CA LYS A 641 -23.32 -17.26 -4.43
C LYS A 641 -22.36 -16.25 -5.05
N ALA A 642 -21.94 -16.45 -6.29
CA ALA A 642 -21.12 -15.50 -7.04
C ALA A 642 -21.87 -14.17 -7.28
N CYS A 643 -23.18 -14.23 -7.57
CA CYS A 643 -24.02 -13.05 -7.68
C CYS A 643 -24.17 -12.32 -6.33
N GLN A 644 -24.38 -13.07 -5.24
CA GLN A 644 -24.44 -12.52 -3.87
C GLN A 644 -23.15 -11.79 -3.49
N LEU A 645 -21.99 -12.27 -3.95
CA LEU A 645 -20.67 -11.73 -3.63
C LEU A 645 -20.16 -10.66 -4.63
N GLY A 646 -20.88 -10.39 -5.73
CA GLY A 646 -20.46 -9.39 -6.70
C GLY A 646 -19.36 -9.84 -7.66
N LEU A 647 -19.16 -11.15 -7.85
CA LEU A 647 -18.07 -11.71 -8.65
C LEU A 647 -18.38 -11.67 -10.15
N LEU A 648 -18.28 -10.48 -10.76
CA LEU A 648 -18.64 -10.22 -12.16
C LEU A 648 -18.02 -11.22 -13.14
N ALA A 649 -16.71 -11.49 -13.05
CA ALA A 649 -16.01 -12.34 -14.00
C ALA A 649 -16.51 -13.79 -13.97
N SER A 650 -16.72 -14.36 -12.78
CA SER A 650 -17.27 -15.71 -12.62
C SER A 650 -18.72 -15.79 -13.13
N VAL A 651 -19.54 -14.78 -12.83
CA VAL A 651 -20.92 -14.70 -13.32
C VAL A 651 -20.97 -14.64 -14.85
N GLN A 652 -20.12 -13.83 -15.46
CA GLN A 652 -19.98 -13.77 -16.92
C GLN A 652 -19.59 -15.12 -17.50
N CYS A 653 -18.66 -15.84 -16.86
CA CYS A 653 -18.25 -17.18 -17.28
C CYS A 653 -19.41 -18.17 -17.31
N PHE A 654 -20.27 -18.16 -16.28
CA PHE A 654 -21.46 -19.02 -16.26
C PHE A 654 -22.51 -18.60 -17.29
N TYR A 655 -22.79 -17.30 -17.36
CA TYR A 655 -23.88 -16.75 -18.17
C TYR A 655 -23.61 -16.85 -19.68
N ASN A 656 -22.35 -16.64 -20.08
CA ASN A 656 -21.94 -16.68 -21.48
C ASN A 656 -21.58 -18.08 -21.97
N SER A 657 -21.68 -19.10 -21.11
CA SER A 657 -21.35 -20.47 -21.49
C SER A 657 -22.34 -20.98 -22.57
N PRO A 658 -21.84 -21.58 -23.67
CA PRO A 658 -22.68 -22.09 -24.75
C PRO A 658 -23.62 -23.23 -24.30
N GLU A 659 -23.27 -23.94 -23.23
CA GLU A 659 -23.98 -25.15 -22.78
C GLU A 659 -25.21 -24.87 -21.90
N LYS A 660 -25.63 -23.61 -21.74
CA LYS A 660 -26.73 -23.20 -20.84
C LYS A 660 -26.60 -23.86 -19.45
N LEU A 661 -25.49 -23.58 -18.78
CA LEU A 661 -25.17 -24.13 -17.44
C LEU A 661 -26.17 -23.73 -16.35
N ILE A 662 -26.94 -22.65 -16.55
CA ILE A 662 -27.80 -22.04 -15.55
C ILE A 662 -29.26 -22.09 -16.02
N SER A 663 -30.15 -22.62 -15.17
CA SER A 663 -31.60 -22.59 -15.42
C SER A 663 -32.18 -21.18 -15.24
N GLN A 664 -33.36 -20.94 -15.84
CA GLN A 664 -34.04 -19.64 -15.75
C GLN A 664 -34.36 -19.23 -14.30
N SER A 665 -34.74 -20.19 -13.44
CA SER A 665 -35.01 -19.95 -12.02
C SER A 665 -33.74 -19.56 -11.26
N THR A 666 -32.63 -20.24 -11.54
CA THR A 666 -31.34 -19.93 -10.91
C THR A 666 -30.82 -18.56 -11.33
N PHE A 667 -31.01 -18.21 -12.61
CA PHE A 667 -30.71 -16.86 -13.10
C PHE A 667 -31.52 -15.80 -12.34
N GLN A 668 -32.83 -16.01 -12.18
CA GLN A 668 -33.69 -15.07 -11.47
C GLN A 668 -33.26 -14.91 -10.00
N ASN A 669 -32.96 -16.01 -9.32
CA ASN A 669 -32.45 -15.98 -7.95
C ASN A 669 -31.11 -15.24 -7.85
N GLY A 670 -30.17 -15.51 -8.77
CA GLY A 670 -28.88 -14.79 -8.81
C GLY A 670 -29.04 -13.30 -9.08
N PHE A 671 -29.95 -12.92 -9.98
CA PHE A 671 -30.29 -11.52 -10.26
C PHE A 671 -30.88 -10.82 -9.02
N GLU A 672 -31.79 -11.48 -8.29
CA GLU A 672 -32.32 -10.99 -7.03
C GLU A 672 -31.22 -10.79 -5.97
N GLU A 673 -30.33 -11.78 -5.80
CA GLU A 673 -29.21 -11.67 -4.86
C GLU A 673 -28.26 -10.52 -5.22
N ALA A 674 -27.98 -10.28 -6.51
CA ALA A 674 -27.18 -9.13 -6.93
C ALA A 674 -27.83 -7.79 -6.54
N ILE A 675 -29.17 -7.70 -6.64
CA ILE A 675 -29.92 -6.49 -6.24
C ILE A 675 -29.93 -6.31 -4.72
N ILE A 676 -30.22 -7.39 -3.97
CA ILE A 676 -30.27 -7.39 -2.49
C ILE A 676 -28.93 -6.93 -1.91
N ASN A 677 -27.82 -7.36 -2.50
CA ASN A 677 -26.48 -7.01 -2.03
C ASN A 677 -25.90 -5.75 -2.72
N GLY A 678 -26.65 -5.13 -3.64
CA GLY A 678 -26.31 -3.85 -4.26
C GLY A 678 -25.17 -3.87 -5.27
N HIS A 679 -24.93 -5.00 -5.93
CA HIS A 679 -23.89 -5.17 -6.95
C HIS A 679 -24.33 -4.57 -8.29
N THR A 680 -24.20 -3.26 -8.41
CA THR A 680 -24.67 -2.48 -9.57
C THR A 680 -24.07 -2.94 -10.89
N ASP A 681 -22.78 -3.27 -10.93
CA ASP A 681 -22.10 -3.74 -12.14
C ASP A 681 -22.70 -5.04 -12.69
N LEU A 682 -23.08 -5.98 -11.81
CA LEU A 682 -23.76 -7.21 -12.19
C LEU A 682 -25.16 -6.95 -12.74
N VAL A 683 -25.90 -6.05 -12.10
CA VAL A 683 -27.26 -5.68 -12.54
C VAL A 683 -27.22 -4.99 -13.89
N ILE A 684 -26.26 -4.07 -14.11
CA ILE A 684 -26.01 -3.43 -15.40
C ILE A 684 -25.71 -4.50 -16.45
N TYR A 685 -24.80 -5.42 -16.14
CA TYR A 685 -24.39 -6.50 -17.03
C TYR A 685 -25.58 -7.37 -17.46
N PHE A 686 -26.38 -7.87 -16.51
CA PHE A 686 -27.54 -8.70 -16.82
C PHE A 686 -28.63 -7.97 -17.61
N CYS A 687 -28.72 -6.65 -17.47
CA CYS A 687 -29.65 -5.82 -18.23
C CYS A 687 -29.10 -5.40 -19.60
N ASN A 688 -27.99 -5.98 -20.07
CA ASN A 688 -27.42 -5.72 -21.38
C ASN A 688 -27.25 -7.04 -22.18
N PRO A 689 -28.03 -7.28 -23.25
CA PRO A 689 -29.05 -6.41 -23.81
C PRO A 689 -30.31 -6.33 -22.92
N PRO A 690 -31.00 -5.19 -22.94
CA PRO A 690 -32.12 -4.93 -22.04
C PRO A 690 -33.34 -5.79 -22.36
N LYS A 691 -33.82 -6.51 -21.35
CA LYS A 691 -35.05 -7.31 -21.39
C LYS A 691 -36.09 -6.68 -20.46
N GLN A 692 -37.25 -6.33 -21.00
CA GLN A 692 -38.29 -5.62 -20.25
C GLN A 692 -38.71 -6.35 -18.97
N SER A 693 -38.92 -7.66 -19.03
CA SER A 693 -39.30 -8.46 -17.86
C SER A 693 -38.28 -8.40 -16.73
N LEU A 694 -36.99 -8.39 -17.07
CA LEU A 694 -35.90 -8.32 -16.11
C LEU A 694 -35.80 -6.94 -15.46
N ILE A 695 -36.03 -5.89 -16.23
CA ILE A 695 -36.01 -4.50 -15.74
C ILE A 695 -37.20 -4.24 -14.82
N GLU A 696 -38.39 -4.70 -15.18
CA GLU A 696 -39.58 -4.59 -14.32
C GLU A 696 -39.37 -5.32 -12.99
N HIS A 697 -38.84 -6.54 -13.05
CA HIS A 697 -38.49 -7.31 -11.87
C HIS A 697 -37.41 -6.62 -11.03
N GLY A 698 -36.37 -6.07 -11.69
CA GLY A 698 -35.25 -5.40 -11.06
C GLY A 698 -35.66 -4.17 -10.27
N VAL A 699 -36.53 -3.33 -10.83
CA VAL A 699 -37.07 -2.13 -10.15
C VAL A 699 -37.91 -2.50 -8.94
N ILE A 700 -38.76 -3.53 -9.05
CA ILE A 700 -39.60 -4.00 -7.95
C ILE A 700 -38.72 -4.54 -6.81
N SER A 701 -37.70 -5.34 -7.14
CA SER A 701 -36.76 -5.89 -6.16
C SER A 701 -35.85 -4.83 -5.53
N ALA A 702 -35.40 -3.84 -6.31
CA ALA A 702 -34.61 -2.72 -5.80
C ALA A 702 -35.44 -1.87 -4.81
N ALA A 703 -36.73 -1.67 -5.10
CA ALA A 703 -37.61 -0.94 -4.19
C ALA A 703 -37.98 -1.73 -2.94
N LYS A 704 -38.06 -3.06 -3.04
CA LYS A 704 -38.24 -3.96 -1.89
C LYS A 704 -37.04 -3.97 -0.94
N THR A 705 -35.84 -3.77 -1.48
CA THR A 705 -34.57 -3.84 -0.73
C THR A 705 -34.04 -2.47 -0.29
N GLY A 706 -34.65 -1.38 -0.78
CA GLY A 706 -34.24 -0.02 -0.43
C GLY A 706 -33.04 0.50 -1.22
N ASN A 707 -32.66 -0.15 -2.32
CA ASN A 707 -31.48 0.22 -3.09
C ASN A 707 -31.77 1.39 -4.05
N LEU A 708 -31.57 2.63 -3.54
CA LEU A 708 -31.81 3.86 -4.28
C LEU A 708 -30.98 3.97 -5.57
N HIS A 709 -29.72 3.56 -5.55
CA HIS A 709 -28.84 3.70 -6.70
C HIS A 709 -29.30 2.84 -7.89
N LEU A 710 -29.76 1.61 -7.62
CA LEU A 710 -30.36 0.77 -8.66
C LEU A 710 -31.69 1.34 -9.18
N ILE A 711 -32.50 1.96 -8.33
CA ILE A 711 -33.72 2.64 -8.74
C ILE A 711 -33.41 3.80 -9.69
N GLU A 712 -32.43 4.63 -9.35
CA GLU A 712 -31.95 5.71 -10.22
C GLU A 712 -31.45 5.17 -11.56
N TYR A 713 -30.62 4.11 -11.53
CA TYR A 713 -30.12 3.45 -12.73
C TYR A 713 -31.27 2.97 -13.64
N PHE A 714 -32.20 2.17 -13.12
CA PHE A 714 -33.31 1.66 -13.92
C PHE A 714 -34.21 2.78 -14.47
N CYS A 715 -34.44 3.84 -13.67
CA CYS A 715 -35.27 4.96 -14.12
C CYS A 715 -34.54 5.91 -15.08
N SER A 716 -33.21 5.81 -15.21
CA SER A 716 -32.39 6.61 -16.14
C SER A 716 -32.29 6.04 -17.56
N MET A 717 -32.87 4.86 -17.84
CA MET A 717 -32.82 4.21 -19.17
C MET A 717 -33.73 4.93 -20.20
N THR A 718 -33.21 5.29 -21.39
CA THR A 718 -33.80 6.38 -22.22
C THR A 718 -34.56 6.05 -23.51
N SER A 719 -34.72 4.81 -24.02
CA SER A 719 -35.34 4.70 -25.37
C SER A 719 -36.17 3.48 -25.76
N SER A 720 -36.19 2.37 -25.01
CA SER A 720 -37.21 1.31 -25.22
C SER A 720 -37.45 0.40 -24.02
N ASN A 721 -36.68 0.57 -22.94
CA ASN A 721 -36.61 -0.37 -21.81
C ASN A 721 -36.83 0.33 -20.48
N LYS A 722 -37.69 1.34 -20.50
CA LYS A 722 -38.07 2.07 -19.30
C LYS A 722 -38.97 1.17 -18.44
N PRO A 723 -38.86 1.23 -17.10
CA PRO A 723 -39.81 0.55 -16.22
C PRO A 723 -41.24 0.94 -16.59
N SER A 724 -42.10 -0.07 -16.79
CA SER A 724 -43.49 0.19 -17.11
C SER A 724 -44.19 0.87 -15.93
N ARG A 725 -45.28 1.58 -16.22
CA ARG A 725 -46.07 2.26 -15.18
C ARG A 725 -46.52 1.28 -14.09
N HIS A 726 -46.84 0.05 -14.49
CA HIS A 726 -47.21 -1.00 -13.55
C HIS A 726 -46.05 -1.37 -12.62
N ALA A 727 -44.85 -1.56 -13.15
CA ALA A 727 -43.66 -1.86 -12.35
C ALA A 727 -43.33 -0.73 -11.36
N ILE A 728 -43.47 0.54 -11.77
CA ILE A 728 -43.30 1.70 -10.89
C ILE A 728 -44.35 1.71 -9.76
N THR A 729 -45.62 1.42 -10.07
CA THR A 729 -46.66 1.31 -9.04
C THR A 729 -46.36 0.19 -8.05
N GLN A 730 -45.93 -0.97 -8.53
CA GLN A 730 -45.53 -2.09 -7.64
C GLN A 730 -44.32 -1.72 -6.79
N ALA A 731 -43.33 -1.05 -7.36
CA ALA A 731 -42.15 -0.57 -6.65
C ALA A 731 -42.50 0.43 -5.53
N LEU A 732 -43.44 1.36 -5.77
CA LEU A 732 -43.95 2.24 -4.71
C LEU A 732 -44.59 1.45 -3.57
N TYR A 733 -45.38 0.42 -3.89
CA TYR A 733 -46.00 -0.43 -2.86
C TYR A 733 -44.96 -1.23 -2.08
N GLN A 734 -43.90 -1.73 -2.74
CA GLN A 734 -42.80 -2.40 -2.05
C GLN A 734 -42.04 -1.45 -1.12
N ALA A 735 -41.76 -0.23 -1.57
CA ALA A 735 -41.11 0.79 -0.75
C ALA A 735 -41.95 1.14 0.50
N ILE A 736 -43.28 1.27 0.36
CA ILE A 736 -44.17 1.48 1.51
C ILE A 736 -44.20 0.27 2.45
N ASN A 737 -44.28 -0.94 1.89
CA ASN A 737 -44.34 -2.17 2.69
C ASN A 737 -43.09 -2.34 3.56
N HIS A 738 -41.91 -1.95 3.06
CA HIS A 738 -40.61 -2.13 3.73
C HIS A 738 -40.02 -0.85 4.34
N ASP A 739 -40.76 0.26 4.33
CA ASP A 739 -40.35 1.55 4.92
C ASP A 739 -39.15 2.25 4.25
N HIS A 740 -39.03 2.11 2.94
CA HIS A 740 -37.96 2.73 2.15
C HIS A 740 -38.38 4.11 1.65
N THR A 741 -38.50 5.07 2.57
CA THR A 741 -38.97 6.44 2.29
C THR A 741 -38.12 7.15 1.22
N GLU A 742 -36.80 7.03 1.23
CA GLU A 742 -35.93 7.65 0.22
C GLU A 742 -36.22 7.12 -1.20
N VAL A 743 -36.36 5.81 -1.35
CA VAL A 743 -36.76 5.18 -2.62
C VAL A 743 -38.14 5.65 -3.06
N PHE A 744 -39.09 5.73 -2.12
CA PHE A 744 -40.44 6.24 -2.40
C PHE A 744 -40.40 7.68 -2.93
N THR A 745 -39.63 8.57 -2.28
CA THR A 745 -39.49 9.96 -2.70
C THR A 745 -38.84 10.07 -4.08
N SER A 746 -37.78 9.31 -4.34
CA SER A 746 -37.07 9.31 -5.64
C SER A 746 -37.97 8.84 -6.79
N LEU A 747 -38.71 7.73 -6.61
CA LEU A 747 -39.69 7.25 -7.59
C LEU A 747 -40.79 8.29 -7.87
N CYS A 748 -41.17 9.09 -6.87
CA CYS A 748 -42.16 10.16 -7.01
C CYS A 748 -41.61 11.47 -7.59
N CYS A 749 -40.29 11.68 -7.54
CA CYS A 749 -39.59 12.86 -8.08
C CYS A 749 -39.06 12.66 -9.49
N ASN A 750 -38.92 11.42 -9.96
CA ASN A 750 -38.33 11.15 -11.26
C ASN A 750 -39.24 11.67 -12.42
N PRO A 751 -38.80 12.70 -13.18
CA PRO A 751 -39.62 13.31 -14.24
C PRO A 751 -39.85 12.36 -15.40
N MET A 752 -38.95 11.38 -15.58
CA MET A 752 -39.07 10.42 -16.66
C MET A 752 -40.13 9.38 -16.35
N SER A 753 -40.44 9.01 -15.11
CA SER A 753 -41.33 7.90 -14.74
C SER A 753 -42.39 8.25 -13.67
N LEU A 754 -43.19 9.29 -13.92
CA LEU A 754 -44.20 9.75 -12.96
C LEU A 754 -45.29 8.69 -12.67
N PRO A 755 -45.58 8.40 -11.39
CA PRO A 755 -46.68 7.52 -11.00
C PRO A 755 -48.05 8.10 -11.36
N SER A 756 -49.07 7.23 -11.50
CA SER A 756 -50.44 7.70 -11.76
C SER A 756 -51.06 8.38 -10.55
N LYS A 757 -52.01 9.30 -10.79
CA LYS A 757 -52.86 9.87 -9.72
C LYS A 757 -53.55 8.76 -8.91
N SER A 758 -54.01 7.68 -9.56
CA SER A 758 -54.60 6.53 -8.85
C SER A 758 -53.58 5.79 -7.96
N SER A 759 -52.34 5.59 -8.44
CA SER A 759 -51.28 4.93 -7.68
C SER A 759 -50.87 5.75 -6.45
N LEU A 760 -50.85 7.08 -6.56
CA LEU A 760 -50.57 7.97 -5.43
C LEU A 760 -51.69 7.91 -4.37
N LYS A 761 -52.95 7.84 -4.79
CA LYS A 761 -54.11 7.66 -3.88
C LYS A 761 -54.03 6.33 -3.12
N GLU A 762 -53.78 5.24 -3.84
CA GLU A 762 -53.60 3.92 -3.24
C GLU A 762 -52.36 3.86 -2.33
N SER A 763 -51.27 4.51 -2.74
CA SER A 763 -50.04 4.65 -1.94
C SER A 763 -50.30 5.36 -0.61
N LEU A 764 -51.10 6.44 -0.60
CA LEU A 764 -51.49 7.14 0.62
C LEU A 764 -52.26 6.21 1.57
N LEU A 765 -53.26 5.50 1.05
CA LEU A 765 -54.05 4.56 1.85
C LEU A 765 -53.21 3.39 2.38
N LEU A 766 -52.26 2.90 1.58
CA LEU A 766 -51.35 1.83 1.98
C LEU A 766 -50.36 2.30 3.04
N ALA A 767 -49.78 3.50 2.89
CA ALA A 767 -48.88 4.12 3.86
C ALA A 767 -49.57 4.33 5.20
N VAL A 768 -50.81 4.84 5.19
CA VAL A 768 -51.66 4.97 6.37
C VAL A 768 -51.92 3.61 7.01
N LYS A 769 -52.26 2.58 6.23
CA LYS A 769 -52.52 1.22 6.76
C LYS A 769 -51.27 0.59 7.40
N LYS A 770 -50.08 1.01 6.99
CA LYS A 770 -48.78 0.47 7.42
C LYS A 770 -48.06 1.36 8.44
N GLY A 771 -48.67 2.47 8.86
CA GLY A 771 -48.08 3.40 9.82
C GLY A 771 -46.88 4.20 9.30
N ARG A 772 -46.72 4.37 7.98
CA ARG A 772 -45.56 5.04 7.36
C ARG A 772 -45.73 6.55 7.35
N LYS A 773 -45.51 7.20 8.50
CA LYS A 773 -45.75 8.64 8.72
C LYS A 773 -45.02 9.49 7.68
N GLU A 774 -43.72 9.32 7.49
CA GLU A 774 -42.87 10.14 6.62
C GLU A 774 -43.33 10.10 5.15
N ILE A 775 -43.81 8.94 4.69
CA ILE A 775 -44.39 8.79 3.33
C ILE A 775 -45.73 9.54 3.23
N VAL A 776 -46.58 9.46 4.26
CA VAL A 776 -47.84 10.22 4.32
C VAL A 776 -47.54 11.72 4.34
N GLU A 777 -46.53 12.14 5.08
CA GLU A 777 -46.11 13.53 5.16
C GLU A 777 -45.68 14.06 3.79
N TYR A 778 -44.77 13.34 3.14
CA TYR A 778 -44.28 13.66 1.81
C TYR A 778 -45.41 13.75 0.77
N LEU A 779 -46.36 12.80 0.78
CA LEU A 779 -47.49 12.80 -0.16
C LEU A 779 -48.42 14.00 0.05
N CYS A 780 -48.68 14.37 1.30
CA CYS A 780 -49.55 15.50 1.62
C CYS A 780 -48.90 16.86 1.31
N VAL A 781 -47.57 16.99 1.49
CA VAL A 781 -46.84 18.25 1.24
C VAL A 781 -46.53 18.44 -0.24
N ASN A 782 -45.97 17.42 -0.91
CA ASN A 782 -45.36 17.59 -2.23
C ASN A 782 -46.25 17.17 -3.40
N LYS A 783 -47.36 16.45 -3.16
CA LYS A 783 -48.25 15.93 -4.22
C LYS A 783 -49.73 16.23 -3.95
N MET A 784 -50.01 17.30 -3.21
CA MET A 784 -51.37 17.66 -2.76
C MET A 784 -52.36 17.83 -3.93
N GLU A 785 -51.92 18.36 -5.08
CA GLU A 785 -52.74 18.51 -6.30
C GLU A 785 -53.21 17.19 -6.93
N ALA A 786 -52.58 16.07 -6.58
CA ALA A 786 -52.95 14.74 -7.06
C ALA A 786 -53.97 14.04 -6.14
N LEU A 787 -54.19 14.55 -4.93
CA LEU A 787 -55.06 13.98 -3.91
C LEU A 787 -56.36 14.78 -3.82
N ASP A 788 -57.51 14.11 -3.88
CA ASP A 788 -58.81 14.75 -3.70
C ASP A 788 -59.29 14.64 -2.24
N GLN A 789 -60.20 15.53 -1.85
CA GLN A 789 -60.83 15.53 -0.52
C GLN A 789 -61.44 14.17 -0.12
N PRO A 790 -62.07 13.39 -1.03
CA PRO A 790 -62.50 12.02 -0.74
C PRO A 790 -61.36 11.07 -0.34
N THR A 791 -60.18 11.17 -0.97
CA THR A 791 -59.02 10.32 -0.63
C THR A 791 -58.50 10.68 0.77
N ILE A 792 -58.40 11.97 1.11
CA ILE A 792 -57.98 12.44 2.44
C ILE A 792 -58.97 11.96 3.51
N LYS A 793 -60.28 12.04 3.23
CA LYS A 793 -61.33 11.49 4.10
C LYS A 793 -61.14 10.00 4.34
N ASN A 794 -60.89 9.22 3.28
CA ASN A 794 -60.68 7.78 3.39
C ASN A 794 -59.37 7.44 4.13
N ALA A 795 -58.32 8.24 3.94
CA ALA A 795 -57.06 8.14 4.68
C ALA A 795 -57.28 8.39 6.18
N LEU A 796 -58.00 9.45 6.57
CA LEU A 796 -58.31 9.73 7.98
C LEU A 796 -59.11 8.60 8.64
N ILE A 797 -60.15 8.10 7.96
CA ILE A 797 -60.97 6.99 8.46
C ILE A 797 -60.11 5.71 8.59
N SER A 798 -59.18 5.48 7.65
CA SER A 798 -58.27 4.34 7.68
C SER A 798 -57.24 4.46 8.81
N ALA A 799 -56.68 5.64 9.04
CA ALA A 799 -55.74 5.91 10.12
C ALA A 799 -56.37 5.62 11.49
N VAL A 800 -57.61 6.07 11.71
CA VAL A 800 -58.38 5.70 12.92
C VAL A 800 -58.66 4.20 12.97
N LYS A 801 -59.00 3.55 11.85
CA LYS A 801 -59.24 2.10 11.82
C LYS A 801 -58.00 1.29 12.20
N PHE A 802 -56.82 1.72 11.77
CA PHE A 802 -55.54 1.04 12.02
C PHE A 802 -54.80 1.56 13.27
N GLN A 803 -55.42 2.47 14.04
CA GLN A 803 -54.88 3.03 15.30
C GLN A 803 -53.60 3.87 15.13
N GLU A 804 -53.42 4.49 13.97
CA GLU A 804 -52.24 5.29 13.64
C GLU A 804 -52.39 6.73 14.15
N GLN A 805 -52.21 6.91 15.47
CA GLN A 805 -52.49 8.17 16.18
C GLN A 805 -51.75 9.38 15.58
N GLU A 806 -50.46 9.22 15.28
CA GLU A 806 -49.61 10.27 14.73
C GLU A 806 -50.03 10.71 13.33
N ILE A 807 -50.47 9.76 12.50
CA ILE A 807 -50.99 10.04 11.16
C ILE A 807 -52.35 10.75 11.25
N VAL A 808 -53.21 10.38 12.20
CA VAL A 808 -54.49 11.09 12.42
C VAL A 808 -54.25 12.53 12.84
N ARG A 809 -53.30 12.78 13.75
CA ARG A 809 -52.93 14.14 14.17
C ARG A 809 -52.49 14.98 12.97
N TYR A 810 -51.52 14.46 12.21
CA TYR A 810 -50.98 15.11 11.02
C TYR A 810 -52.03 15.40 9.94
N LEU A 811 -52.87 14.42 9.58
CA LEU A 811 -53.92 14.61 8.58
C LEU A 811 -54.98 15.65 9.01
N CYS A 812 -55.23 15.78 10.31
CA CYS A 812 -56.13 16.79 10.86
C CYS A 812 -55.51 18.19 10.86
N GLU A 813 -54.18 18.31 10.94
CA GLU A 813 -53.45 19.58 10.97
C GLU A 813 -53.31 20.21 9.57
N ILE A 814 -52.94 19.41 8.56
CA ILE A 814 -52.61 19.94 7.22
C ILE A 814 -53.83 20.21 6.33
N ASN A 815 -54.89 19.39 6.42
CA ASN A 815 -55.95 19.39 5.40
C ASN A 815 -57.32 19.88 5.88
N ALA A 816 -57.42 20.46 7.08
CA ALA A 816 -58.67 20.92 7.72
C ALA A 816 -59.90 20.10 7.28
N PRO A 817 -59.99 18.81 7.66
CA PRO A 817 -61.00 17.90 7.12
C PRO A 817 -62.42 18.44 7.38
N GLU A 818 -63.35 18.20 6.46
CA GLU A 818 -64.75 18.59 6.66
C GLU A 818 -65.29 18.11 8.01
N LYS A 819 -66.10 18.93 8.68
CA LYS A 819 -66.71 18.62 9.99
C LYS A 819 -67.42 17.26 10.03
N ASN A 820 -68.04 16.84 8.93
CA ASN A 820 -68.69 15.53 8.81
C ASN A 820 -67.68 14.37 8.81
N THR A 821 -66.52 14.56 8.18
CA THR A 821 -65.41 13.60 8.14
C THR A 821 -64.77 13.42 9.52
N VAL A 822 -64.53 14.51 10.25
CA VAL A 822 -64.07 14.47 11.65
C VAL A 822 -65.09 13.78 12.56
N ARG A 823 -66.39 14.01 12.35
CA ARG A 823 -67.46 13.32 13.09
C ARG A 823 -67.52 11.82 12.83
N ILE A 824 -67.33 11.39 11.57
CA ILE A 824 -67.27 9.96 11.22
C ILE A 824 -66.03 9.31 11.84
N ALA A 825 -64.87 9.97 11.76
CA ALA A 825 -63.63 9.52 12.40
C ALA A 825 -63.78 9.40 13.93
N LEU A 826 -64.43 10.37 14.58
CA LEU A 826 -64.72 10.35 16.02
C LEU A 826 -65.62 9.17 16.40
N ASN A 827 -66.72 8.95 15.69
CA ASN A 827 -67.62 7.81 15.95
C ASN A 827 -66.90 6.47 15.77
N LYS A 828 -65.98 6.38 14.79
CA LYS A 828 -65.14 5.21 14.56
C LYS A 828 -64.14 4.99 15.69
N ALA A 829 -63.49 6.05 16.19
CA ALA A 829 -62.56 6.01 17.32
C ALA A 829 -63.26 5.60 18.62
N ILE A 830 -64.48 6.10 18.86
CA ILE A 830 -65.34 5.70 20.00
C ILE A 830 -65.70 4.22 19.89
N GLY A 831 -66.19 3.76 18.73
CA GLY A 831 -66.52 2.35 18.50
C GLY A 831 -65.33 1.40 18.60
N SER A 832 -64.11 1.92 18.40
CA SER A 832 -62.85 1.16 18.48
C SER A 832 -62.09 1.35 19.80
N LYS A 833 -62.67 2.06 20.78
CA LYS A 833 -62.10 2.34 22.12
C LYS A 833 -60.72 3.03 22.16
N GLN A 834 -60.48 4.00 21.27
CA GLN A 834 -59.21 4.75 21.22
C GLN A 834 -59.30 6.06 22.01
N GLU A 835 -59.13 6.01 23.34
CA GLU A 835 -59.41 7.13 24.26
C GLU A 835 -58.66 8.44 23.91
N GLU A 836 -57.35 8.37 23.68
CA GLU A 836 -56.51 9.53 23.33
C GLU A 836 -56.91 10.20 22.00
N LEU A 837 -57.30 9.39 21.00
CA LEU A 837 -57.78 9.87 19.71
C LEU A 837 -59.17 10.46 19.80
N VAL A 838 -60.02 9.90 20.65
CA VAL A 838 -61.37 10.41 20.92
C VAL A 838 -61.29 11.81 21.53
N ASP A 839 -60.39 12.05 22.48
CA ASP A 839 -60.24 13.37 23.10
C ASP A 839 -59.66 14.40 22.13
N TYR A 840 -58.66 14.01 21.34
CA TYR A 840 -58.11 14.86 20.27
C TYR A 840 -59.16 15.23 19.20
N LEU A 841 -59.91 14.25 18.70
CA LEU A 841 -60.95 14.49 17.67
C LEU A 841 -62.14 15.28 18.23
N LYS A 842 -62.50 15.11 19.51
CA LYS A 842 -63.51 15.95 20.21
C LYS A 842 -63.05 17.41 20.29
N ASP A 843 -61.79 17.65 20.64
CA ASP A 843 -61.23 19.00 20.72
C ASP A 843 -61.24 19.71 19.36
N ARG A 844 -60.80 19.02 18.29
CA ARG A 844 -60.85 19.55 16.92
C ARG A 844 -62.29 19.79 16.43
N LEU A 845 -63.26 18.94 16.80
CA LEU A 845 -64.67 19.15 16.46
C LEU A 845 -65.27 20.38 17.18
N LYS A 846 -64.82 20.68 18.41
CA LYS A 846 -65.20 21.88 19.18
C LYS A 846 -64.57 23.15 18.61
N ASN A 847 -63.33 23.08 18.13
CA ASN A 847 -62.67 24.23 17.49
C ASN A 847 -63.29 24.58 16.13
N HIS A 848 -63.88 23.62 15.41
CA HIS A 848 -64.70 23.88 14.21
C HIS A 848 -66.02 24.64 14.49
N THR A 849 -66.51 24.68 15.73
CA THR A 849 -67.67 25.50 16.12
C THR A 849 -67.31 26.95 16.45
N ALA A 850 -66.05 27.25 16.78
CA ALA A 850 -65.57 28.61 17.03
C ALA A 850 -65.19 29.36 15.73
N TYR A 851 -64.84 28.63 14.66
CA TYR A 851 -64.41 29.20 13.39
C TYR A 851 -65.56 29.62 12.44
N GLN A 852 -66.83 29.44 12.85
CA GLN A 852 -68.00 29.85 12.06
C GLN A 852 -68.70 31.14 12.57
N SER A 853 -68.23 31.76 13.65
CA SER A 853 -68.76 33.04 14.16
C SER A 853 -67.89 34.26 13.85
N GLN A 854 -66.75 34.09 13.16
CA GLN A 854 -66.00 35.21 12.60
C GLN A 854 -65.62 34.92 11.14
N ILE A 855 -65.95 35.89 10.28
CA ILE A 855 -65.65 36.01 8.84
C ILE A 855 -66.71 35.42 7.89
N LYS A 856 -67.81 36.17 7.71
CA LYS A 856 -68.35 36.57 6.39
C LYS A 856 -69.27 37.79 6.47
N SER A 857 -68.65 38.95 6.57
CA SER A 857 -68.86 40.09 5.66
C SER A 857 -67.53 40.83 5.67
N ALA A 858 -66.81 41.08 4.59
CA ALA A 858 -66.78 40.64 3.21
C ALA A 858 -65.57 41.40 2.65
N SER A 859 -64.77 40.72 1.84
CA SER A 859 -63.82 41.28 0.87
C SER A 859 -62.73 42.23 1.37
N GLY A 860 -61.52 41.69 1.37
CA GLY A 860 -60.39 42.37 0.77
C GLY A 860 -59.21 42.54 1.71
N GLU A 861 -58.32 41.56 1.77
CA GLU A 861 -56.92 41.84 2.11
C GLU A 861 -56.00 40.72 1.61
N HIS A 862 -54.87 41.18 1.08
CA HIS A 862 -53.79 40.42 0.49
C HIS A 862 -53.01 39.65 1.56
N HIS A 863 -52.66 38.39 1.31
CA HIS A 863 -51.62 37.70 2.07
C HIS A 863 -50.22 38.08 1.57
N GLU A 864 -49.42 38.56 2.51
CA GLU A 864 -48.07 38.13 2.88
C GLU A 864 -47.19 37.40 1.85
N ILE A 865 -46.00 37.96 1.65
CA ILE A 865 -44.78 37.22 1.31
C ILE A 865 -44.01 37.02 2.62
N GLY A 866 -43.98 35.78 3.11
CA GLY A 866 -43.01 35.35 4.11
C GLY A 866 -41.71 34.91 3.44
N ALA A 867 -40.57 35.26 4.04
CA ALA A 867 -39.25 34.68 3.80
C ALA A 867 -38.74 34.09 5.13
N PRO A 868 -37.68 33.26 5.21
CA PRO A 868 -36.99 32.43 4.20
C PRO A 868 -36.86 30.94 4.63
N LEU A 869 -36.51 30.04 3.70
CA LEU A 869 -35.99 28.71 4.02
C LEU A 869 -34.45 28.76 4.11
N ILE A 870 -33.87 28.45 5.28
CA ILE A 870 -33.29 27.11 5.40
C ILE A 870 -31.77 26.89 5.21
N ASN A 871 -30.84 27.62 5.87
CA ASN A 871 -29.45 27.12 6.00
C ASN A 871 -29.34 26.15 7.19
N HIS A 872 -29.48 24.84 6.95
CA HIS A 872 -29.12 23.79 7.90
C HIS A 872 -28.09 22.83 7.28
N SER A 873 -26.83 23.08 7.61
CA SER A 873 -25.72 22.16 7.39
C SER A 873 -25.81 20.95 8.32
N LEU A 874 -26.08 19.79 7.75
CA LEU A 874 -25.90 18.48 8.36
C LEU A 874 -24.45 18.01 8.14
N PHE A 875 -23.52 18.31 9.05
CA PHE A 875 -22.42 17.40 9.44
C PHE A 875 -21.90 17.78 10.84
N LYS A 876 -21.70 16.74 11.66
CA LYS A 876 -21.29 16.70 13.08
C LYS A 876 -19.73 16.70 13.12
N VAL A 877 -18.97 17.12 14.15
CA VAL A 877 -18.87 16.70 15.56
C VAL A 877 -17.87 17.63 16.30
N SER A 878 -18.12 18.02 17.56
CA SER A 878 -17.31 17.64 18.75
C SER A 878 -17.28 18.68 19.89
N LYS A 879 -17.58 18.14 21.08
CA LYS A 879 -17.37 18.61 22.46
C LYS A 879 -16.16 19.57 22.62
N THR A 880 -16.18 20.60 23.45
CA THR A 880 -16.21 20.51 24.92
C THR A 880 -16.36 21.91 25.53
N SER A 881 -17.04 21.94 26.67
CA SER A 881 -17.15 23.02 27.66
C SER A 881 -15.78 23.51 28.19
N PRO A 882 -15.68 24.69 28.82
CA PRO A 882 -15.93 24.73 30.27
C PRO A 882 -16.56 26.02 30.82
N LYS A 883 -17.41 25.79 31.83
CA LYS A 883 -17.68 26.54 33.09
C LYS A 883 -17.37 28.04 33.18
N GLY A 884 -18.36 28.75 33.72
CA GLY A 884 -18.17 30.01 34.42
C GLY A 884 -19.46 30.55 35.04
N GLU A 885 -19.93 29.92 36.12
CA GLU A 885 -20.68 30.64 37.17
C GLU A 885 -19.78 31.78 37.73
N PRO A 886 -20.30 32.86 38.37
CA PRO A 886 -21.40 32.77 39.36
C PRO A 886 -22.31 34.01 39.56
N HIS A 887 -23.33 33.77 40.39
CA HIS A 887 -23.88 34.64 41.43
C HIS A 887 -25.20 35.42 41.26
N GLN A 888 -26.05 35.12 42.25
CA GLN A 888 -26.98 35.97 43.03
C GLN A 888 -28.39 36.20 42.46
N PHE A 889 -29.48 36.11 43.23
CA PHE A 889 -29.79 35.57 44.57
C PHE A 889 -31.33 35.67 44.72
N ASN A 890 -31.96 34.71 45.41
CA ASN A 890 -33.29 34.73 46.07
C ASN A 890 -34.57 35.04 45.24
N GLY A 891 -35.71 34.36 45.45
CA GLY A 891 -36.07 33.32 46.41
C GLY A 891 -37.61 33.13 46.48
N TYR A 892 -38.01 32.00 47.06
CA TYR A 892 -39.36 31.62 47.59
C TYR A 892 -40.46 31.32 46.54
N SER A 893 -41.31 30.29 46.66
CA SER A 893 -41.65 29.39 47.77
C SER A 893 -42.65 28.30 47.33
N ILE A 894 -42.54 27.09 47.92
CA ILE A 894 -43.62 26.21 48.49
C ILE A 894 -44.62 25.62 47.47
N ASN A 895 -44.82 24.29 47.32
CA ASN A 895 -44.70 23.10 48.18
C ASN A 895 -44.23 21.89 47.35
#